data_AF-A0A932W0S2-F1
#
_entry.id   AF-A0A932W0S2-F1
#
_cell.length_a   1.000
_cell.length_b   1.000
_cell.length_c   1.000
_cell.angle_alpha   90.00
_cell.angle_beta   90.00
_cell.angle_gamma   90.00
#
_symmetry.space_group_name_H-M   'P 1'
#
loop_
_entity.id
_entity.type
_entity.pdbx_description
1 polymer ?
#
loop_
_entity_poly.entity_id
_entity_poly.type
_entity_poly.pdbx_seq_one_letter_code
_entity_poly.pdbx_strand_id
1 'polypeptide(L)'
;MTKANNSISPSRMSNVDKGGWPRLLSQGKAFHGDNRFPLPAYSEFMPGPFVGVKPYGGVDPFTVSLDDPFGWRISEYQEKQQLRPGLTQVAHHLLTELRKLANGLHSFSKDLLTDNLYWPETLSAHAGSLRHERYVVLLPLALSRTLDDKGRIRWTFFGAGAQGPARAFWRSFQTSPTGVLGKDAGTSILKNLLSQVYGLPENQVADLRRAGFRILPNEADPKFADGDSGPLPSWTDEYLINENAPIHDIHYLLTFRPFDRLPLAVQRAYLSGALHLIPFPGSLIFYGHPGYRKLADELPGAMQIPLLRSFPSRHAAPYGMRILQSGWLDEPKRHDSAPTQAFTHGRVVSHIKRTHRWNRAHRDENEMDLIKYDDRVADALFSAEPEHMGLYGKPMARNAEIWTHDYRLLLNGPRDSRQRIEEAGRALAMGGHFGYRFLFPPMRVGSYEVFWQRPLVAFFARQDQEPTVLFDGPLGYLTASAPEFYCAEATAVVEMWPKIDNREPHQAAIDLFEHEPGLRRYTTTFNIRKLLEAYDLLDGRPLTRAYARQLLTVPKETSLEQWLESLPDRTTHAKRAPRLAAALAERIQPVDPPLPSDPHSKLPHSQTFAVSAHRSFEERYWKMIEKLAASHFIQKNNADLTRSSPNARAVRDLEALGDYLHSYYQDLIVRHDMAKAAQVADHRFRWTTDFDFTWSEGWSRNQTGGGRERNIIVIIPGHDRNSAVIMADHYDTAYMEDIYEKEQGGDFTRAAAAGADDNHSATAALMMAADLLLPLSRAGKLKHDVWLVHLTGEEFPADCLGARNLAQRLVERTLVVEAEGVGRVDLSSVRVLGAYILDMVAHNNDHDRYVFQIATGEGPDAARLAQRAHLANERWNQSVPIWNAVPARREAPPYRRVQSLTELPAIAAHPALAGEIRPSWHYASSLYNTDAQIFSDAGIPVVLFMECYDINRKGYHDTQDTMRNIDLDYAAALVSIAIETVADVAVNGL
;
A
#
# COMPACT_ATOMS: atom_id res chain seq x y z
N MET A 1 -22.86 27.27 16.35
CA MET A 1 -21.75 28.06 16.94
C MET A 1 -20.69 28.26 15.88
N THR A 2 -20.20 29.48 15.74
CA THR A 2 -19.55 30.07 14.55
C THR A 2 -18.28 29.34 14.09
N LYS A 3 -18.30 28.94 12.81
CA LYS A 3 -17.22 28.30 12.05
C LYS A 3 -16.10 29.29 11.72
N ALA A 4 -14.86 28.92 11.97
CA ALA A 4 -13.68 29.55 11.39
C ALA A 4 -13.05 28.59 10.38
N ASN A 5 -13.02 29.00 9.11
CA ASN A 5 -12.16 28.43 8.08
C ASN A 5 -10.70 28.55 8.54
N ASN A 6 -10.06 27.45 8.86
CA ASN A 6 -8.60 27.39 9.01
C ASN A 6 -8.06 26.41 7.97
N SER A 7 -7.53 26.95 6.87
CA SER A 7 -6.39 26.33 6.21
C SER A 7 -5.27 26.26 7.24
N ILE A 8 -5.00 25.07 7.78
CA ILE A 8 -4.02 24.90 8.86
C ILE A 8 -2.62 25.09 8.28
N SER A 9 -2.10 26.31 8.38
CA SER A 9 -0.70 26.60 8.07
C SER A 9 0.22 26.04 9.17
N PRO A 10 1.34 25.35 8.85
CA PRO A 10 2.29 24.77 9.83
C PRO A 10 3.03 25.79 10.73
N SER A 11 2.69 27.07 10.69
CA SER A 11 3.50 28.17 11.25
C SER A 11 3.24 28.51 12.72
N ARG A 12 2.55 27.65 13.49
CA ARG A 12 2.40 27.81 14.97
C ARG A 12 3.17 26.78 15.81
N MET A 13 4.14 26.09 15.22
CA MET A 13 4.99 25.12 15.93
C MET A 13 6.39 25.69 16.16
N SER A 14 6.54 26.61 17.13
CA SER A 14 7.84 27.03 17.66
C SER A 14 8.01 26.56 19.11
N ASN A 15 8.62 25.40 19.29
CA ASN A 15 9.80 25.21 20.12
C ASN A 15 10.13 23.71 20.11
N VAL A 16 11.40 23.44 19.82
CA VAL A 16 12.05 22.14 19.83
C VAL A 16 11.76 21.45 21.16
N ASP A 17 11.47 20.15 21.09
CA ASP A 17 11.23 19.20 22.20
C ASP A 17 9.77 18.89 22.59
N LYS A 18 8.90 18.65 21.60
CA LYS A 18 7.62 17.94 21.84
C LYS A 18 7.65 16.57 21.14
N GLY A 19 7.72 15.50 21.92
CA GLY A 19 7.63 14.11 21.42
C GLY A 19 6.29 13.82 20.71
N GLY A 20 6.12 12.59 20.23
CA GLY A 20 4.89 12.14 19.56
C GLY A 20 4.68 12.73 18.15
N TRP A 21 3.41 12.95 17.76
CA TRP A 21 3.01 13.51 16.46
C TRP A 21 3.72 14.83 16.12
N PRO A 22 3.88 15.81 17.02
CA PRO A 22 4.64 17.04 16.72
C PRO A 22 6.04 16.79 16.13
N ARG A 23 6.79 15.82 16.68
CA ARG A 23 8.12 15.42 16.17
C ARG A 23 8.03 14.63 14.86
N LEU A 24 7.01 13.79 14.71
CA LEU A 24 6.83 12.99 13.49
C LEU A 24 6.38 13.84 12.29
N LEU A 25 5.46 14.77 12.50
CA LEU A 25 4.96 15.68 11.45
C LEU A 25 6.05 16.63 10.95
N SER A 26 7.05 16.96 11.77
CA SER A 26 8.19 17.77 11.32
C SER A 26 9.03 17.08 10.24
N GLN A 27 8.92 15.75 10.11
CA GLN A 27 9.62 14.97 9.10
C GLN A 27 9.04 15.13 7.68
N GLY A 28 7.87 15.78 7.52
CA GLY A 28 7.29 16.01 6.19
C GLY A 28 8.19 16.80 5.24
N LYS A 29 9.17 17.56 5.77
CA LYS A 29 10.17 18.31 4.98
C LYS A 29 11.52 17.61 4.85
N ALA A 30 11.69 16.43 5.44
CA ALA A 30 12.98 15.71 5.46
C ALA A 30 13.47 15.32 4.06
N PHE A 31 12.57 15.33 3.08
CA PHE A 31 12.81 14.89 1.71
C PHE A 31 13.12 16.02 0.73
N HIS A 32 13.15 17.28 1.16
CA HIS A 32 13.55 18.38 0.29
C HIS A 32 15.06 18.35 0.01
N GLY A 33 15.44 18.60 -1.24
CA GLY A 33 16.82 18.59 -1.74
C GLY A 33 17.14 17.37 -2.60
N ASP A 34 18.17 17.51 -3.43
CA ASP A 34 18.54 16.49 -4.40
C ASP A 34 18.83 15.12 -3.76
N ASN A 35 18.22 14.08 -4.34
CA ASN A 35 18.44 12.67 -3.98
C ASN A 35 18.09 12.34 -2.52
N ARG A 36 17.19 13.12 -1.90
CA ARG A 36 16.67 12.89 -0.55
C ARG A 36 15.47 11.95 -0.53
N PHE A 37 14.84 11.69 -1.68
CA PHE A 37 13.69 10.80 -1.82
C PHE A 37 13.87 9.84 -3.00
N PRO A 38 14.87 8.94 -2.97
CA PRO A 38 15.05 7.97 -4.04
C PRO A 38 13.80 7.09 -4.14
N LEU A 39 13.20 7.03 -5.34
CA LEU A 39 12.00 6.25 -5.60
C LEU A 39 12.31 5.08 -6.56
N PRO A 40 12.59 3.87 -6.03
CA PRO A 40 12.94 2.71 -6.84
C PRO A 40 11.73 2.14 -7.58
N ALA A 41 11.98 1.32 -8.60
CA ALA A 41 10.93 0.54 -9.26
C ALA A 41 10.30 -0.40 -8.22
N TYR A 42 8.97 -0.44 -8.14
CA TYR A 42 8.28 -1.23 -7.12
C TYR A 42 8.35 -2.74 -7.43
N SER A 43 8.54 -3.09 -8.69
CA SER A 43 8.93 -4.41 -9.17
C SER A 43 10.32 -4.84 -8.66
N GLU A 44 11.21 -3.91 -8.32
CA GLU A 44 12.55 -4.20 -7.75
C GLU A 44 12.54 -4.08 -6.21
N PHE A 45 11.85 -3.07 -5.68
CA PHE A 45 11.74 -2.81 -4.25
C PHE A 45 10.40 -2.18 -3.90
N MET A 46 9.57 -2.92 -3.18
CA MET A 46 8.31 -2.39 -2.68
C MET A 46 8.61 -1.44 -1.51
N PRO A 47 8.33 -0.13 -1.59
CA PRO A 47 8.63 0.77 -0.49
C PRO A 47 7.68 0.53 0.69
N GLY A 48 8.16 0.91 1.88
CA GLY A 48 7.31 1.01 3.06
C GLY A 48 6.25 2.11 2.88
N PRO A 49 4.96 1.86 3.18
CA PRO A 49 3.92 2.85 2.96
C PRO A 49 4.09 4.05 3.90
N PHE A 50 3.98 5.27 3.36
CA PHE A 50 3.96 6.47 4.18
C PHE A 50 2.62 6.66 4.87
N VAL A 51 2.63 6.85 6.18
CA VAL A 51 1.45 7.06 7.03
C VAL A 51 1.61 8.32 7.85
N GLY A 52 0.50 8.93 8.28
CA GLY A 52 0.53 10.14 9.10
C GLY A 52 0.91 11.42 8.33
N VAL A 53 2.14 11.51 7.82
CA VAL A 53 2.58 12.58 6.90
C VAL A 53 3.22 11.97 5.64
N LYS A 54 2.72 12.41 4.48
CA LYS A 54 3.24 11.99 3.19
C LYS A 54 4.45 12.84 2.76
N PRO A 55 5.37 12.30 1.95
CA PRO A 55 6.56 13.02 1.48
C PRO A 55 6.26 14.37 0.80
N TYR A 56 5.17 14.48 0.04
CA TYR A 56 4.76 15.72 -0.61
C TYR A 56 4.06 16.74 0.33
N GLY A 57 3.89 16.38 1.61
CA GLY A 57 3.44 17.26 2.69
C GLY A 57 1.99 17.07 3.17
N GLY A 58 1.21 16.19 2.55
CA GLY A 58 -0.16 15.88 2.99
C GLY A 58 -0.19 15.15 4.34
N VAL A 59 -1.16 15.48 5.20
CA VAL A 59 -1.39 14.80 6.48
C VAL A 59 -2.56 13.85 6.34
N ASP A 60 -2.40 12.62 6.82
CA ASP A 60 -3.45 11.60 6.85
C ASP A 60 -4.39 11.83 8.06
N PRO A 61 -5.64 12.27 7.84
CA PRO A 61 -6.58 12.56 8.92
C PRO A 61 -7.10 11.32 9.64
N PHE A 62 -6.89 10.11 9.09
CA PHE A 62 -7.37 8.87 9.69
C PHE A 62 -6.35 8.22 10.63
N THR A 63 -5.07 8.56 10.51
CA THR A 63 -4.01 8.08 11.41
C THR A 63 -3.66 9.11 12.48
N VAL A 64 -3.62 10.40 12.13
CA VAL A 64 -3.21 11.49 13.03
C VAL A 64 -4.38 11.96 13.89
N SER A 65 -4.12 12.16 15.19
CA SER A 65 -4.99 12.90 16.09
C SER A 65 -4.22 14.11 16.61
N LEU A 66 -4.68 15.33 16.29
CA LEU A 66 -4.03 16.53 16.80
C LEU A 66 -4.36 16.81 18.27
N ASP A 67 -5.49 16.28 18.75
CA ASP A 67 -5.93 16.42 20.14
C ASP A 67 -5.27 15.40 21.09
N ASP A 68 -4.69 14.32 20.54
CA ASP A 68 -3.90 13.34 21.27
C ASP A 68 -2.49 13.24 20.64
N PRO A 69 -1.51 14.02 21.13
CA PRO A 69 -0.19 14.11 20.51
C PRO A 69 0.61 12.80 20.57
N PHE A 70 0.22 11.84 21.42
CA PHE A 70 0.87 10.53 21.52
C PHE A 70 -0.02 9.37 21.03
N GLY A 71 -1.29 9.65 20.70
CA GLY A 71 -2.25 8.66 20.23
C GLY A 71 -2.10 8.31 18.76
N TRP A 72 -1.97 7.03 18.45
CA TRP A 72 -1.96 6.49 17.09
C TRP A 72 -3.30 5.84 16.78
N ARG A 73 -4.09 6.41 15.86
CA ARG A 73 -5.41 5.87 15.54
C ARG A 73 -5.32 4.58 14.72
N ILE A 74 -6.11 3.60 15.12
CA ILE A 74 -6.30 2.32 14.45
C ILE A 74 -7.79 2.22 14.13
N SER A 75 -8.14 2.22 12.85
CA SER A 75 -9.56 2.22 12.47
C SER A 75 -10.25 0.89 12.80
N GLU A 76 -11.57 0.97 12.95
CA GLU A 76 -12.46 -0.17 13.18
C GLU A 76 -12.28 -1.25 12.11
N TYR A 77 -12.06 -0.84 10.86
CA TYR A 77 -11.81 -1.73 9.72
C TYR A 77 -10.47 -2.46 9.84
N GLN A 78 -9.41 -1.76 10.25
CA GLN A 78 -8.11 -2.39 10.48
C GLN A 78 -8.20 -3.44 11.60
N GLU A 79 -8.86 -3.11 12.70
CA GLU A 79 -9.01 -4.02 13.83
C GLU A 79 -9.85 -5.26 13.45
N LYS A 80 -11.03 -5.05 12.85
CA LYS A 80 -11.97 -6.16 12.57
C LYS A 80 -11.60 -7.00 11.35
N GLN A 81 -11.10 -6.40 10.28
CA GLN A 81 -10.84 -7.12 9.01
C GLN A 81 -9.42 -7.69 8.91
N GLN A 82 -8.45 -7.13 9.64
CA GLN A 82 -7.04 -7.53 9.56
C GLN A 82 -6.50 -8.06 10.89
N LEU A 83 -6.54 -7.25 11.94
CA LEU A 83 -5.84 -7.57 13.18
C LEU A 83 -6.49 -8.71 13.96
N ARG A 84 -7.80 -8.68 14.24
CA ARG A 84 -8.46 -9.77 15.00
C ARG A 84 -8.37 -11.12 14.29
N PRO A 85 -8.66 -11.25 12.99
CA PRO A 85 -8.50 -12.51 12.28
C PRO A 85 -7.03 -12.97 12.26
N GLY A 86 -6.09 -12.06 12.01
CA GLY A 86 -4.66 -12.39 11.99
C GLY A 86 -4.11 -12.81 13.36
N LEU A 87 -4.50 -12.15 14.44
CA LEU A 87 -4.10 -12.52 15.81
C LEU A 87 -4.68 -13.88 16.21
N THR A 88 -5.91 -14.18 15.78
CA THR A 88 -6.52 -15.50 15.96
C THR A 88 -5.69 -16.56 15.25
N GLN A 89 -5.34 -16.34 13.98
CA GLN A 89 -4.50 -17.27 13.21
C GLN A 89 -3.13 -17.50 13.88
N VAL A 90 -2.45 -16.42 14.28
CA VAL A 90 -1.15 -16.49 14.97
C VAL A 90 -1.27 -17.25 16.29
N ALA A 91 -2.29 -16.94 17.10
CA ALA A 91 -2.54 -17.61 18.38
C ALA A 91 -2.82 -19.10 18.20
N HIS A 92 -3.69 -19.47 17.26
CA HIS A 92 -4.06 -20.86 17.04
C HIS A 92 -2.84 -21.72 16.68
N HIS A 93 -2.03 -21.22 15.74
CA HIS A 93 -0.80 -21.89 15.35
C HIS A 93 0.20 -21.98 16.51
N LEU A 94 0.50 -20.84 17.14
CA LEU A 94 1.51 -20.76 18.20
C LEU A 94 1.14 -21.62 19.42
N LEU A 95 -0.09 -21.51 19.93
CA LEU A 95 -0.51 -22.28 21.10
C LEU A 95 -0.54 -23.79 20.82
N THR A 96 -0.84 -24.18 19.58
CA THR A 96 -0.75 -25.58 19.15
C THR A 96 0.69 -26.07 19.22
N GLU A 97 1.67 -25.32 18.71
CA GLU A 97 3.08 -25.69 18.75
C GLU A 97 3.69 -25.61 20.16
N LEU A 98 3.26 -24.66 20.99
CA LEU A 98 3.68 -24.57 22.40
C LEU A 98 3.14 -25.73 23.25
N ARG A 99 1.88 -26.13 23.05
CA ARG A 99 1.29 -27.31 23.72
C ARG A 99 2.04 -28.58 23.33
N LYS A 100 2.40 -28.68 22.05
CA LYS A 100 3.25 -29.74 21.48
C LYS A 100 4.63 -29.78 22.16
N LEU A 101 5.33 -28.65 22.25
CA LEU A 101 6.58 -28.51 22.99
C LEU A 101 6.47 -28.93 24.46
N ALA A 102 5.44 -28.45 25.15
CA ALA A 102 5.22 -28.78 26.54
C ALA A 102 4.87 -30.26 26.79
N ASN A 103 4.47 -31.00 25.75
CA ASN A 103 4.22 -32.44 25.79
C ASN A 103 5.39 -33.26 25.22
N GLY A 104 6.53 -32.64 24.88
CA GLY A 104 7.71 -33.30 24.33
C GLY A 104 7.61 -33.64 22.84
N LEU A 105 6.62 -33.11 22.13
CA LEU A 105 6.32 -33.39 20.72
C LEU A 105 6.35 -32.09 19.90
N HIS A 106 7.52 -31.52 19.56
CA HIS A 106 7.59 -30.21 18.86
C HIS A 106 8.16 -30.27 17.44
N SER A 107 7.81 -29.25 16.64
CA SER A 107 8.40 -28.98 15.32
C SER A 107 9.49 -27.90 15.33
N PHE A 108 9.74 -27.26 16.50
CA PHE A 108 10.79 -26.26 16.67
C PHE A 108 12.18 -26.83 16.37
N SER A 109 13.05 -25.99 15.80
CA SER A 109 14.41 -26.38 15.44
C SER A 109 15.28 -26.64 16.68
N LYS A 110 16.28 -27.52 16.53
CA LYS A 110 17.13 -27.94 17.64
C LYS A 110 17.95 -26.77 18.20
N ASP A 111 18.41 -25.88 17.34
CA ASP A 111 19.17 -24.67 17.69
C ASP A 111 18.32 -23.60 18.42
N LEU A 112 16.99 -23.61 18.28
CA LEU A 112 16.11 -22.73 19.06
C LEU A 112 16.09 -23.16 20.54
N LEU A 113 16.13 -24.47 20.81
CA LEU A 113 15.96 -25.01 22.16
C LEU A 113 17.29 -25.27 22.89
N THR A 114 18.36 -25.55 22.15
CA THR A 114 19.69 -25.81 22.74
C THR A 114 20.23 -24.53 23.38
N ASP A 115 20.75 -24.63 24.60
CA ASP A 115 21.30 -23.51 25.40
C ASP A 115 20.32 -22.33 25.57
N ASN A 116 19.01 -22.62 25.55
CA ASN A 116 17.97 -21.60 25.71
C ASN A 116 17.59 -21.42 27.18
N LEU A 117 17.85 -20.24 27.73
CA LEU A 117 17.59 -19.89 29.14
C LEU A 117 16.10 -19.96 29.54
N TYR A 118 15.18 -19.88 28.56
CA TYR A 118 13.74 -20.00 28.79
C TYR A 118 13.24 -21.45 28.69
N TRP A 119 14.06 -22.36 28.16
CA TRP A 119 13.75 -23.79 28.07
C TRP A 119 14.91 -24.69 28.56
N PRO A 120 15.38 -24.49 29.81
CA PRO A 120 16.47 -25.27 30.37
C PRO A 120 16.08 -26.73 30.59
N GLU A 121 17.07 -27.60 30.83
CA GLU A 121 16.85 -29.03 31.12
C GLU A 121 15.91 -29.24 32.32
N THR A 122 16.00 -28.40 33.34
CA THR A 122 15.12 -28.43 34.53
C THR A 122 13.64 -28.29 34.18
N LEU A 123 13.30 -27.55 33.13
CA LEU A 123 11.94 -27.41 32.62
C LEU A 123 11.60 -28.48 31.58
N SER A 124 12.50 -28.73 30.62
CA SER A 124 12.24 -29.64 29.51
C SER A 124 12.13 -31.11 29.94
N ALA A 125 12.83 -31.53 31.00
CA ALA A 125 12.69 -32.85 31.61
C ALA A 125 11.29 -33.13 32.19
N HIS A 126 10.50 -32.08 32.43
CA HIS A 126 9.13 -32.16 32.93
C HIS A 126 8.08 -32.04 31.82
N ALA A 127 8.48 -32.03 30.54
CA ALA A 127 7.54 -32.06 29.43
C ALA A 127 6.59 -33.27 29.54
N GLY A 128 5.29 -33.04 29.35
CA GLY A 128 4.21 -34.02 29.52
C GLY A 128 3.67 -34.14 30.95
N SER A 129 4.32 -33.52 31.95
CA SER A 129 3.89 -33.58 33.36
C SER A 129 3.20 -32.31 33.87
N LEU A 130 3.30 -31.18 33.15
CA LEU A 130 2.77 -29.87 33.54
C LEU A 130 1.24 -29.74 33.32
N ARG A 131 0.43 -30.58 33.98
CA ARG A 131 -1.04 -30.63 33.79
C ARG A 131 -1.79 -29.41 34.31
N HIS A 132 -1.16 -28.57 35.12
CA HIS A 132 -1.76 -27.32 35.61
C HIS A 132 -1.71 -26.20 34.56
N GLU A 133 -0.91 -26.36 33.49
CA GLU A 133 -0.70 -25.31 32.51
C GLU A 133 -1.95 -24.98 31.67
N ARG A 134 -2.08 -23.69 31.40
CA ARG A 134 -3.03 -23.09 30.46
C ARG A 134 -2.34 -22.46 29.25
N TYR A 135 -1.01 -22.54 29.19
CA TYR A 135 -0.18 -22.03 28.11
C TYR A 135 -0.45 -20.55 27.82
N VAL A 136 -0.53 -19.74 28.88
CA VAL A 136 -0.79 -18.30 28.75
C VAL A 136 0.38 -17.64 28.03
N VAL A 137 0.08 -17.01 26.90
CA VAL A 137 1.01 -16.22 26.10
C VAL A 137 0.79 -14.75 26.39
N LEU A 138 1.86 -14.05 26.75
CA LEU A 138 1.96 -12.59 26.78
C LEU A 138 3.16 -12.21 25.90
N LEU A 139 3.00 -12.37 24.58
CA LEU A 139 4.11 -12.32 23.63
C LEU A 139 4.04 -11.06 22.77
N PRO A 140 4.97 -10.11 22.93
CA PRO A 140 5.06 -8.96 22.04
C PRO A 140 5.23 -9.41 20.58
N LEU A 141 4.31 -9.00 19.71
CA LEU A 141 4.44 -9.16 18.26
C LEU A 141 4.95 -7.85 17.65
N ALA A 142 5.87 -7.95 16.70
CA ALA A 142 6.29 -6.85 15.85
C ALA A 142 5.35 -6.75 14.64
N LEU A 143 4.49 -5.74 14.64
CA LEU A 143 3.52 -5.47 13.57
C LEU A 143 3.85 -4.16 12.86
N SER A 144 3.72 -4.12 11.54
CA SER A 144 3.77 -2.88 10.78
C SER A 144 2.89 -2.99 9.53
N ARG A 145 2.40 -1.87 8.99
CA ARG A 145 1.69 -1.88 7.71
C ARG A 145 2.71 -1.97 6.58
N THR A 146 2.48 -2.84 5.60
CA THR A 146 3.35 -2.97 4.42
C THR A 146 2.53 -2.96 3.15
N LEU A 147 3.15 -2.51 2.06
CA LEU A 147 2.59 -2.55 0.71
C LEU A 147 2.96 -3.88 0.03
N ASP A 148 2.10 -4.41 -0.82
CA ASP A 148 2.47 -5.49 -1.77
C ASP A 148 2.40 -5.02 -3.22
N ASP A 149 2.78 -5.92 -4.11
CA ASP A 149 2.75 -5.80 -5.56
C ASP A 149 1.36 -5.55 -6.16
N LYS A 150 0.27 -5.74 -5.40
CA LYS A 150 -1.10 -5.34 -5.81
C LYS A 150 -1.55 -4.01 -5.22
N GLY A 151 -0.61 -3.24 -4.68
CA GLY A 151 -0.91 -1.96 -4.05
C GLY A 151 -1.76 -2.09 -2.79
N ARG A 152 -1.78 -3.25 -2.11
CA ARG A 152 -2.55 -3.43 -0.86
C ARG A 152 -1.70 -3.08 0.34
N ILE A 153 -2.20 -2.18 1.17
CA ILE A 153 -1.57 -1.84 2.45
C ILE A 153 -2.23 -2.64 3.58
N ARG A 154 -1.46 -3.55 4.21
CA ARG A 154 -1.97 -4.46 5.25
C ARG A 154 -1.04 -4.55 6.45
N TRP A 155 -1.63 -4.79 7.63
CA TRP A 155 -0.85 -5.18 8.81
C TRP A 155 -0.09 -6.48 8.53
N THR A 156 1.20 -6.44 8.80
CA THR A 156 2.16 -7.53 8.55
C THR A 156 2.81 -7.93 9.84
N PHE A 157 2.88 -9.24 10.05
CA PHE A 157 3.55 -9.86 11.19
C PHE A 157 5.02 -10.15 10.83
N PHE A 158 5.93 -9.47 11.53
CA PHE A 158 7.38 -9.64 11.33
C PHE A 158 7.99 -10.68 12.26
N GLY A 159 7.28 -11.08 13.33
CA GLY A 159 7.77 -11.99 14.35
C GLY A 159 7.66 -11.40 15.76
N ALA A 160 8.55 -11.81 16.66
CA ALA A 160 8.56 -11.34 18.04
C ALA A 160 8.99 -9.87 18.12
N GLY A 161 8.54 -9.14 19.14
CA GLY A 161 8.99 -7.77 19.39
C GLY A 161 10.49 -7.72 19.65
N ALA A 162 11.22 -6.81 19.01
CA ALA A 162 12.69 -6.77 19.09
C ALA A 162 13.22 -6.25 20.45
N GLN A 163 12.34 -5.75 21.31
CA GLN A 163 12.69 -5.01 22.54
C GLN A 163 12.58 -5.86 23.82
N GLY A 164 12.66 -7.18 23.67
CA GLY A 164 12.51 -8.11 24.78
C GLY A 164 11.05 -8.51 25.07
N PRO A 165 10.87 -9.47 25.99
CA PRO A 165 9.56 -10.05 26.30
C PRO A 165 8.64 -9.15 27.12
N ALA A 166 9.18 -8.24 27.95
CA ALA A 166 8.39 -7.55 28.98
C ALA A 166 7.94 -6.13 28.57
N ARG A 167 8.78 -5.40 27.83
CA ARG A 167 8.61 -3.95 27.60
C ARG A 167 7.25 -3.59 27.03
N ALA A 168 6.81 -4.26 25.97
CA ALA A 168 5.53 -3.96 25.32
C ALA A 168 4.33 -4.20 26.25
N PHE A 169 4.39 -5.24 27.09
CA PHE A 169 3.36 -5.49 28.08
C PHE A 169 3.26 -4.34 29.09
N TRP A 170 4.39 -3.92 29.67
CA TRP A 170 4.39 -2.82 30.66
C TRP A 170 4.03 -1.46 30.06
N ARG A 171 4.49 -1.17 28.83
CA ARG A 171 4.13 0.06 28.10
C ARG A 171 2.64 0.16 27.76
N SER A 172 1.91 -0.96 27.77
CA SER A 172 0.45 -0.97 27.58
C SER A 172 -0.32 -0.23 28.68
N PHE A 173 0.30 -0.04 29.84
CA PHE A 173 -0.30 0.65 30.99
C PHE A 173 0.04 2.15 31.02
N GLN A 174 0.52 2.70 29.91
CA GLN A 174 0.80 4.11 29.71
C GLN A 174 -0.10 4.70 28.63
N THR A 175 -0.18 6.03 28.61
CA THR A 175 -0.90 6.81 27.58
C THR A 175 0.00 7.80 26.86
N SER A 176 1.16 8.09 27.45
CA SER A 176 2.24 8.91 26.92
C SER A 176 3.54 8.52 27.65
N PRO A 177 4.72 9.08 27.30
CA PRO A 177 5.98 8.76 27.98
C PRO A 177 5.96 9.02 29.49
N THR A 178 5.12 9.94 29.95
CA THR A 178 4.96 10.31 31.37
C THR A 178 3.59 9.96 31.95
N GLY A 179 2.60 9.64 31.11
CA GLY A 179 1.22 9.35 31.52
C GLY A 179 1.01 7.86 31.79
N VAL A 180 0.58 7.51 33.01
CA VAL A 180 0.30 6.13 33.45
C VAL A 180 -1.20 5.94 33.66
N LEU A 181 -1.74 4.77 33.34
CA LEU A 181 -3.12 4.40 33.66
C LEU A 181 -3.35 4.37 35.17
N GLY A 182 -4.55 4.80 35.60
CA GLY A 182 -4.98 4.66 36.99
C GLY A 182 -5.04 3.20 37.45
N LYS A 183 -4.94 2.99 38.76
CA LYS A 183 -4.94 1.66 39.40
C LYS A 183 -6.11 0.77 38.97
N ASP A 184 -7.31 1.33 38.90
CA ASP A 184 -8.51 0.56 38.52
C ASP A 184 -8.40 0.04 37.08
N ALA A 185 -7.97 0.89 36.15
CA ALA A 185 -7.78 0.49 34.75
C ALA A 185 -6.65 -0.54 34.61
N GLY A 186 -5.52 -0.35 35.29
CA GLY A 186 -4.39 -1.28 35.26
C GLY A 186 -4.74 -2.65 35.84
N THR A 187 -5.38 -2.69 37.01
CA THR A 187 -5.78 -3.95 37.66
C THR A 187 -6.93 -4.65 36.94
N SER A 188 -7.84 -3.93 36.29
CA SER A 188 -8.97 -4.53 35.55
C SER A 188 -8.52 -5.46 34.43
N ILE A 189 -7.42 -5.11 33.74
CA ILE A 189 -6.83 -5.97 32.69
C ILE A 189 -6.36 -7.30 33.29
N LEU A 190 -5.67 -7.27 34.43
CA LEU A 190 -5.20 -8.46 35.13
C LEU A 190 -6.35 -9.30 35.70
N LYS A 191 -7.37 -8.64 36.26
CA LYS A 191 -8.59 -9.31 36.76
C LYS A 191 -9.29 -10.07 35.64
N ASN A 192 -9.47 -9.42 34.49
CA ASN A 192 -10.07 -10.05 33.32
C ASN A 192 -9.23 -11.24 32.82
N LEU A 193 -7.91 -11.08 32.71
CA LEU A 193 -7.01 -12.16 32.33
C LEU A 193 -7.13 -13.38 33.27
N LEU A 194 -7.00 -13.18 34.58
CA LEU A 194 -7.06 -14.28 35.55
C LEU A 194 -8.44 -14.96 35.58
N SER A 195 -9.51 -14.17 35.46
CA SER A 195 -10.88 -14.71 35.41
C SER A 195 -11.09 -15.59 34.17
N GLN A 196 -10.65 -15.13 32.99
CA GLN A 196 -10.82 -15.85 31.73
C GLN A 196 -9.92 -17.10 31.63
N VAL A 197 -8.68 -17.01 32.11
CA VAL A 197 -7.71 -18.12 32.03
C VAL A 197 -8.01 -19.22 33.06
N TYR A 198 -8.28 -18.83 34.31
CA TYR A 198 -8.37 -19.76 35.44
C TYR A 198 -9.79 -19.94 35.98
N GLY A 199 -10.79 -19.30 35.38
CA GLY A 199 -12.19 -19.42 35.79
C GLY A 199 -12.49 -18.81 37.16
N LEU A 200 -11.69 -17.83 37.59
CA LEU A 200 -11.86 -17.21 38.91
C LEU A 200 -13.11 -16.31 38.93
N PRO A 201 -14.02 -16.48 39.91
CA PRO A 201 -15.17 -15.61 40.10
C PRO A 201 -14.79 -14.15 40.36
N GLU A 202 -15.65 -13.21 39.95
CA GLU A 202 -15.40 -11.77 40.06
C GLU A 202 -15.08 -11.32 41.49
N ASN A 203 -15.76 -11.88 42.49
CA ASN A 203 -15.51 -11.58 43.91
C ASN A 203 -14.14 -12.07 44.40
N GLN A 204 -13.57 -13.11 43.77
CA GLN A 204 -12.24 -13.63 44.11
C GLN A 204 -11.14 -12.77 43.51
N VAL A 205 -11.30 -12.30 42.26
CA VAL A 205 -10.32 -11.42 41.60
C VAL A 205 -10.48 -9.94 41.97
N ALA A 206 -11.54 -9.57 42.70
CA ALA A 206 -11.75 -8.20 43.16
C ALA A 206 -10.53 -7.62 43.90
N ASP A 207 -9.86 -8.45 44.70
CA ASP A 207 -8.57 -8.19 45.34
C ASP A 207 -7.52 -9.18 44.83
N LEU A 208 -6.71 -8.73 43.87
CA LEU A 208 -5.65 -9.54 43.25
C LEU A 208 -4.63 -10.05 44.29
N ARG A 209 -4.32 -9.26 45.32
CA ARG A 209 -3.31 -9.64 46.31
C ARG A 209 -3.81 -10.80 47.16
N ARG A 210 -5.08 -10.73 47.58
CA ARG A 210 -5.78 -11.82 48.29
C ARG A 210 -6.00 -13.05 47.41
N ALA A 211 -6.16 -12.86 46.10
CA ALA A 211 -6.23 -13.97 45.13
C ALA A 211 -4.89 -14.70 44.92
N GLY A 212 -3.80 -14.24 45.55
CA GLY A 212 -2.46 -14.84 45.43
C GLY A 212 -1.66 -14.36 44.22
N PHE A 213 -2.03 -13.22 43.61
CA PHE A 213 -1.28 -12.62 42.49
C PHE A 213 -0.09 -11.79 43.00
N ARG A 214 1.08 -11.99 42.40
CA ARG A 214 2.31 -11.19 42.65
C ARG A 214 3.07 -10.93 41.35
N ILE A 215 3.99 -9.97 41.39
CA ILE A 215 4.86 -9.59 40.28
C ILE A 215 6.31 -9.78 40.73
N LEU A 216 7.08 -10.57 39.99
CA LEU A 216 8.53 -10.60 40.10
C LEU A 216 9.10 -9.80 38.91
N PRO A 217 9.68 -8.61 39.16
CA PRO A 217 10.22 -7.76 38.10
C PRO A 217 11.28 -8.47 37.27
N ASN A 218 11.36 -8.11 36.00
CA ASN A 218 12.37 -8.66 35.11
C ASN A 218 13.79 -8.19 35.50
N GLU A 219 14.78 -9.00 35.16
CA GLU A 219 16.19 -8.59 35.24
C GLU A 219 16.57 -7.78 34.00
N ALA A 220 17.57 -6.91 34.13
CA ALA A 220 18.13 -6.25 32.96
C ALA A 220 18.85 -7.27 32.08
N ASP A 221 18.39 -7.46 30.84
CA ASP A 221 19.12 -8.17 29.80
C ASP A 221 19.90 -7.15 28.95
N PRO A 222 21.24 -7.17 28.93
CA PRO A 222 22.03 -6.23 28.14
C PRO A 222 21.78 -6.33 26.63
N LYS A 223 21.17 -7.41 26.13
CA LYS A 223 20.74 -7.50 24.73
C LYS A 223 19.50 -6.66 24.39
N PHE A 224 18.73 -6.21 25.38
CA PHE A 224 17.56 -5.36 25.19
C PHE A 224 17.79 -4.03 25.93
N ALA A 225 18.02 -2.94 25.18
CA ALA A 225 18.29 -1.63 25.77
C ALA A 225 17.12 -1.09 26.63
N ASP A 226 17.47 -0.30 27.65
CA ASP A 226 16.62 0.21 28.75
C ASP A 226 16.05 -0.86 29.71
N GLY A 227 16.78 -1.94 29.95
CA GLY A 227 16.49 -2.89 31.03
C GLY A 227 15.09 -3.50 30.94
N ASP A 228 14.75 -4.13 29.81
CA ASP A 228 13.59 -4.99 29.50
C ASP A 228 12.16 -4.51 29.90
N SER A 229 11.95 -3.56 30.82
CA SER A 229 10.65 -3.17 31.38
C SER A 229 10.45 -1.66 31.54
N GLY A 230 11.53 -0.85 31.60
CA GLY A 230 11.43 0.54 32.04
C GLY A 230 10.88 0.66 33.48
N PRO A 231 10.54 1.87 33.97
CA PRO A 231 9.86 2.01 35.26
C PRO A 231 8.48 1.34 35.20
N LEU A 232 8.20 0.44 36.14
CA LEU A 232 6.90 -0.19 36.25
C LEU A 232 5.83 0.85 36.63
N PRO A 233 4.56 0.67 36.18
CA PRO A 233 3.46 1.52 36.62
C PRO A 233 3.35 1.56 38.15
N SER A 234 3.11 2.72 38.74
CA SER A 234 3.09 2.88 40.22
C SER A 234 2.02 2.03 40.93
N TRP A 235 0.96 1.62 40.24
CA TRP A 235 -0.03 0.70 40.83
C TRP A 235 0.52 -0.71 41.07
N THR A 236 1.66 -1.07 40.46
CA THR A 236 2.28 -2.39 40.62
C THR A 236 2.96 -2.58 41.97
N ASP A 237 3.30 -1.49 42.68
CA ASP A 237 4.08 -1.49 43.92
C ASP A 237 3.52 -2.43 44.99
N GLU A 238 2.19 -2.58 45.08
CA GLU A 238 1.54 -3.44 46.08
C GLU A 238 1.65 -4.95 45.79
N TYR A 239 2.08 -5.31 44.57
CA TYR A 239 2.20 -6.69 44.10
C TYR A 239 3.65 -7.14 43.95
N LEU A 240 4.63 -6.23 44.06
CA LEU A 240 6.04 -6.53 43.86
C LEU A 240 6.56 -7.48 44.96
N ILE A 241 7.35 -8.46 44.53
CA ILE A 241 8.13 -9.33 45.41
C ILE A 241 9.62 -9.28 45.04
N ASN A 242 10.48 -9.59 46.01
CA ASN A 242 11.91 -9.82 45.78
C ASN A 242 12.21 -11.33 45.70
N GLU A 243 13.45 -11.67 45.34
CA GLU A 243 13.90 -13.07 45.15
C GLU A 243 13.82 -13.94 46.41
N ASN A 244 13.80 -13.31 47.59
CA ASN A 244 13.74 -13.99 48.89
C ASN A 244 12.32 -14.04 49.48
N ALA A 245 11.31 -13.58 48.74
CA ALA A 245 9.94 -13.54 49.23
C ALA A 245 9.38 -14.96 49.44
N PRO A 246 8.64 -15.21 50.53
CA PRO A 246 7.99 -16.49 50.76
C PRO A 246 6.90 -16.74 49.70
N ILE A 247 6.88 -17.94 49.12
CA ILE A 247 6.03 -18.27 47.97
C ILE A 247 4.73 -19.01 48.30
N HIS A 248 4.50 -19.39 49.56
CA HIS A 248 3.37 -20.24 49.95
C HIS A 248 1.99 -19.65 49.66
N ASP A 249 1.85 -18.33 49.74
CA ASP A 249 0.60 -17.59 49.45
C ASP A 249 0.53 -17.05 48.02
N ILE A 250 1.44 -17.48 47.13
CA ILE A 250 1.50 -17.04 45.74
C ILE A 250 0.96 -18.14 44.84
N HIS A 251 -0.16 -17.86 44.18
CA HIS A 251 -0.80 -18.76 43.22
C HIS A 251 -0.54 -18.36 41.77
N TYR A 252 -0.34 -17.06 41.52
CA TYR A 252 -0.11 -16.50 40.19
C TYR A 252 1.06 -15.53 40.25
N LEU A 253 2.13 -15.83 39.52
CA LEU A 253 3.31 -14.98 39.45
C LEU A 253 3.52 -14.45 38.03
N LEU A 254 3.40 -13.14 37.88
CA LEU A 254 3.74 -12.44 36.65
C LEU A 254 5.24 -12.17 36.60
N THR A 255 5.94 -12.79 35.64
CA THR A 255 7.38 -12.63 35.43
C THR A 255 7.77 -12.98 33.99
N PHE A 256 8.71 -12.23 33.44
CA PHE A 256 9.29 -12.48 32.12
C PHE A 256 10.73 -12.99 32.20
N ARG A 257 11.23 -13.28 33.41
CA ARG A 257 12.59 -13.80 33.59
C ARG A 257 12.74 -15.16 32.91
N PRO A 258 13.94 -15.49 32.38
CA PRO A 258 14.25 -16.84 31.97
C PRO A 258 14.02 -17.84 33.09
N PHE A 259 13.44 -19.01 32.77
CA PHE A 259 13.07 -20.00 33.79
C PHE A 259 14.27 -20.42 34.65
N ASP A 260 15.44 -20.57 34.02
CA ASP A 260 16.68 -20.97 34.67
C ASP A 260 17.18 -19.93 35.71
N ARG A 261 16.74 -18.67 35.57
CA ARG A 261 17.09 -17.57 36.47
C ARG A 261 16.03 -17.29 37.54
N LEU A 262 14.92 -18.02 37.55
CA LEU A 262 13.92 -17.87 38.61
C LEU A 262 14.46 -18.42 39.94
N PRO A 263 14.05 -17.87 41.10
CA PRO A 263 14.40 -18.45 42.40
C PRO A 263 14.04 -19.93 42.48
N LEU A 264 14.91 -20.78 43.04
CA LEU A 264 14.69 -22.23 43.10
C LEU A 264 13.34 -22.62 43.74
N ALA A 265 12.88 -21.84 44.72
CA ALA A 265 11.57 -22.05 45.33
C ALA A 265 10.43 -21.88 44.30
N VAL A 266 10.50 -20.84 43.47
CA VAL A 266 9.55 -20.57 42.39
C VAL A 266 9.58 -21.69 41.35
N GLN A 267 10.77 -22.11 40.91
CA GLN A 267 10.91 -23.22 39.97
C GLN A 267 10.23 -24.50 40.49
N ARG A 268 10.50 -24.88 41.75
CA ARG A 268 9.91 -26.07 42.38
C ARG A 268 8.39 -25.97 42.50
N ALA A 269 7.88 -24.82 42.95
CA ALA A 269 6.45 -24.60 43.10
C ALA A 269 5.72 -24.70 41.76
N TYR A 270 6.29 -24.10 40.71
CA TYR A 270 5.77 -24.21 39.34
C TYR A 270 5.76 -25.67 38.86
N LEU A 271 6.90 -26.38 38.93
CA LEU A 271 6.99 -27.77 38.47
C LEU A 271 6.03 -28.71 39.22
N SER A 272 5.75 -28.43 40.50
CA SER A 272 4.76 -29.19 41.30
C SER A 272 3.30 -28.82 41.00
N GLY A 273 3.03 -27.74 40.27
CA GLY A 273 1.70 -27.21 40.00
C GLY A 273 1.08 -26.40 41.14
N ALA A 274 1.86 -26.04 42.17
CA ALA A 274 1.41 -25.18 43.28
C ALA A 274 1.35 -23.69 42.90
N LEU A 275 2.05 -23.31 41.82
CA LEU A 275 2.17 -21.94 41.32
C LEU A 275 1.98 -21.91 39.80
N HIS A 276 1.24 -20.93 39.29
CA HIS A 276 1.19 -20.63 37.86
C HIS A 276 2.12 -19.47 37.51
N LEU A 277 2.90 -19.62 36.43
CA LEU A 277 3.70 -18.55 35.85
C LEU A 277 2.94 -17.89 34.70
N ILE A 278 2.95 -16.56 34.68
CA ILE A 278 2.31 -15.75 33.64
C ILE A 278 3.39 -14.83 33.04
N PRO A 279 3.72 -14.95 31.75
CA PRO A 279 3.28 -15.99 30.82
C PRO A 279 3.90 -17.36 31.12
N PHE A 280 3.42 -18.40 30.42
CA PHE A 280 4.05 -19.72 30.37
C PHE A 280 5.51 -19.58 29.90
N PRO A 281 6.51 -20.11 30.63
CA PRO A 281 7.93 -19.91 30.30
C PRO A 281 8.31 -20.35 28.88
N GLY A 282 7.73 -21.44 28.39
CA GLY A 282 7.98 -21.93 27.02
C GLY A 282 7.49 -20.98 25.92
N SER A 283 6.62 -20.02 26.23
CA SER A 283 6.22 -18.98 25.26
C SER A 283 7.32 -17.93 25.02
N LEU A 284 8.35 -17.89 25.87
CA LEU A 284 9.43 -16.89 25.82
C LEU A 284 10.71 -17.41 25.11
N ILE A 285 10.73 -18.66 24.64
CA ILE A 285 11.90 -19.29 24.01
C ILE A 285 12.46 -18.50 22.82
N PHE A 286 11.63 -17.74 22.12
CA PHE A 286 12.03 -16.95 20.96
C PHE A 286 13.06 -15.87 21.31
N TYR A 287 13.08 -15.39 22.55
CA TYR A 287 14.04 -14.39 23.04
C TYR A 287 15.39 -14.99 23.47
N GLY A 288 15.43 -16.31 23.67
CA GLY A 288 16.61 -17.05 24.14
C GLY A 288 17.49 -17.63 23.03
N HIS A 289 17.11 -17.51 21.75
CA HIS A 289 17.83 -18.14 20.65
C HIS A 289 19.26 -17.59 20.50
N PRO A 290 20.33 -18.37 20.74
CA PRO A 290 21.71 -17.85 20.77
C PRO A 290 22.18 -17.27 19.43
N GLY A 291 21.90 -17.98 18.33
CA GLY A 291 22.24 -17.54 16.96
C GLY A 291 21.64 -16.17 16.59
N TYR A 292 20.33 -15.99 16.76
CA TYR A 292 19.71 -14.69 16.43
C TYR A 292 20.08 -13.57 17.41
N ARG A 293 20.39 -13.88 18.68
CA ARG A 293 20.96 -12.90 19.62
C ARG A 293 22.35 -12.41 19.19
N LYS A 294 23.13 -13.27 18.50
CA LYS A 294 24.40 -12.88 17.86
C LYS A 294 24.13 -12.05 16.60
N LEU A 295 23.24 -12.51 15.71
CA LEU A 295 22.89 -11.77 14.49
C LEU A 295 22.32 -10.37 14.79
N ALA A 296 21.61 -10.21 15.91
CA ALA A 296 21.06 -8.94 16.37
C ALA A 296 22.11 -7.82 16.54
N ASP A 297 23.39 -8.17 16.71
CA ASP A 297 24.49 -7.19 16.79
C ASP A 297 24.79 -6.54 15.42
N GLU A 298 24.50 -7.24 14.31
CA GLU A 298 24.72 -6.76 12.94
C GLU A 298 23.39 -6.35 12.27
N LEU A 299 22.29 -6.99 12.67
CA LEU A 299 20.95 -6.80 12.15
C LEU A 299 19.98 -6.68 13.33
N PRO A 300 19.72 -5.47 13.86
CA PRO A 300 18.90 -5.28 15.05
C PRO A 300 17.51 -5.95 15.01
N GLY A 301 16.89 -6.04 13.83
CA GLY A 301 15.60 -6.72 13.63
C GLY A 301 15.64 -8.25 13.71
N ALA A 302 16.82 -8.88 13.87
CA ALA A 302 16.98 -10.33 13.84
C ALA A 302 16.21 -11.07 14.94
N MET A 303 15.94 -10.42 16.08
CA MET A 303 15.15 -11.01 17.17
C MET A 303 13.67 -11.25 16.82
N GLN A 304 13.19 -10.70 15.69
CA GLN A 304 11.85 -11.01 15.18
C GLN A 304 11.80 -12.43 14.58
N ILE A 305 12.90 -12.88 13.97
CA ILE A 305 12.98 -14.04 13.09
C ILE A 305 12.66 -15.38 13.80
N PRO A 306 13.12 -15.67 15.05
CA PRO A 306 12.83 -16.95 15.71
C PRO A 306 11.34 -17.31 15.74
N LEU A 307 10.48 -16.33 16.07
CA LEU A 307 9.04 -16.55 16.10
C LEU A 307 8.46 -16.66 14.68
N LEU A 308 8.87 -15.78 13.77
CA LEU A 308 8.40 -15.80 12.38
C LEU A 308 8.64 -17.17 11.71
N ARG A 309 9.79 -17.78 11.98
CA ARG A 309 10.18 -19.09 11.45
C ARG A 309 9.32 -20.26 11.95
N SER A 310 8.54 -20.04 13.00
CA SER A 310 7.59 -21.05 13.48
C SER A 310 6.42 -21.23 12.51
N PHE A 311 6.23 -20.30 11.55
CA PHE A 311 5.14 -20.33 10.57
C PHE A 311 5.65 -20.92 9.24
N PRO A 312 5.16 -22.10 8.82
CA PRO A 312 5.74 -22.85 7.71
C PRO A 312 5.41 -22.30 6.32
N SER A 313 4.41 -21.44 6.20
CA SER A 313 3.94 -20.87 4.94
C SER A 313 3.62 -19.40 5.12
N ARG A 314 3.94 -18.60 4.09
CA ARG A 314 3.47 -17.22 4.01
C ARG A 314 1.94 -17.18 3.94
N HIS A 315 1.35 -16.16 4.54
CA HIS A 315 -0.08 -15.89 4.43
C HIS A 315 -0.28 -14.53 3.76
N ALA A 316 -0.98 -14.53 2.63
CA ALA A 316 -1.22 -13.35 1.82
C ALA A 316 -2.70 -13.15 1.46
N ALA A 317 -3.61 -13.87 2.11
CA ALA A 317 -5.05 -13.75 1.87
C ALA A 317 -5.53 -12.32 2.13
N PRO A 318 -6.52 -11.82 1.36
CA PRO A 318 -6.96 -10.42 1.37
C PRO A 318 -7.42 -9.90 2.74
N TYR A 319 -7.84 -10.79 3.63
CA TYR A 319 -8.28 -10.50 5.00
C TYR A 319 -7.35 -11.18 6.02
N GLY A 320 -7.17 -10.57 7.19
CA GLY A 320 -6.16 -10.98 8.17
C GLY A 320 -4.85 -10.19 8.05
N MET A 321 -3.83 -10.62 8.79
CA MET A 321 -2.47 -10.06 8.72
C MET A 321 -1.63 -10.81 7.70
N ARG A 322 -0.74 -10.11 7.00
CA ARG A 322 0.28 -10.76 6.16
C ARG A 322 1.32 -11.45 7.05
N ILE A 323 1.71 -12.67 6.71
CA ILE A 323 2.84 -13.38 7.33
C ILE A 323 3.95 -13.53 6.30
N LEU A 324 5.14 -13.02 6.63
CA LEU A 324 6.32 -13.03 5.75
C LEU A 324 6.89 -14.44 5.59
N GLN A 325 7.51 -14.70 4.44
CA GLN A 325 8.27 -15.93 4.23
C GLN A 325 9.67 -15.78 4.83
N SER A 326 10.12 -16.81 5.54
CA SER A 326 11.50 -16.97 6.00
C SER A 326 11.89 -18.45 6.00
N GLY A 327 13.18 -18.74 5.98
CA GLY A 327 13.65 -20.13 5.96
C GLY A 327 15.17 -20.25 5.89
N TRP A 328 15.61 -21.49 5.73
CA TRP A 328 16.99 -21.81 5.37
C TRP A 328 17.04 -22.37 3.95
N LEU A 329 18.12 -22.15 3.23
CA LEU A 329 18.36 -22.70 1.89
C LEU A 329 19.76 -23.32 1.82
N ASP A 330 19.86 -24.37 1.03
CA ASP A 330 21.12 -25.06 0.71
C ASP A 330 21.46 -24.79 -0.76
N GLU A 331 22.61 -24.17 -1.01
CA GLU A 331 23.16 -24.03 -2.36
C GLU A 331 24.29 -25.05 -2.57
N PRO A 332 24.26 -25.83 -3.67
CA PRO A 332 25.28 -26.83 -3.94
C PRO A 332 26.63 -26.15 -4.21
N LYS A 333 27.71 -26.70 -3.67
CA LYS A 333 29.07 -26.27 -4.05
C LYS A 333 29.33 -26.65 -5.50
N ARG A 334 29.93 -25.75 -6.28
CA ARG A 334 30.46 -26.11 -7.61
C ARG A 334 31.42 -27.30 -7.42
N HIS A 335 31.02 -28.47 -7.93
CA HIS A 335 31.71 -29.77 -7.93
C HIS A 335 31.41 -30.80 -6.82
N ASP A 336 30.53 -30.54 -5.84
CA ASP A 336 30.11 -31.56 -4.86
C ASP A 336 28.59 -31.79 -4.87
N SER A 337 28.19 -33.05 -5.05
CA SER A 337 26.79 -33.50 -4.97
C SER A 337 26.44 -34.01 -3.57
N ALA A 338 26.52 -33.14 -2.55
CA ALA A 338 25.71 -33.11 -1.32
C ALA A 338 26.38 -32.27 -0.22
N PRO A 339 25.61 -31.55 0.63
CA PRO A 339 26.16 -30.99 1.86
C PRO A 339 26.66 -32.11 2.79
N THR A 340 27.94 -32.06 3.15
CA THR A 340 28.62 -33.06 3.99
C THR A 340 28.25 -33.01 5.48
N GLN A 341 27.42 -32.05 5.92
CA GLN A 341 27.07 -31.82 7.33
C GLN A 341 25.56 -31.55 7.49
N ALA A 342 24.91 -32.26 8.41
CA ALA A 342 23.51 -32.00 8.78
C ALA A 342 23.42 -30.78 9.69
N PHE A 343 22.81 -29.69 9.20
CA PHE A 343 22.58 -28.48 10.00
C PHE A 343 21.39 -28.64 10.95
N THR A 344 21.45 -27.97 12.10
CA THR A 344 20.43 -28.07 13.17
C THR A 344 19.35 -26.98 13.07
N HIS A 345 19.46 -26.10 12.07
CA HIS A 345 18.69 -24.87 11.98
C HIS A 345 17.23 -25.05 11.54
N GLY A 346 16.74 -26.26 11.33
CA GLY A 346 15.34 -26.53 10.99
C GLY A 346 15.08 -26.71 9.49
N ARG A 347 13.84 -26.44 9.05
CA ARG A 347 13.37 -26.76 7.69
C ARG A 347 14.08 -25.93 6.61
N VAL A 348 14.57 -26.62 5.58
CA VAL A 348 15.05 -26.02 4.33
C VAL A 348 13.86 -25.69 3.42
N VAL A 349 13.84 -24.46 2.92
CA VAL A 349 12.83 -23.88 2.03
C VAL A 349 13.57 -23.28 0.83
N SER A 350 13.84 -24.13 -0.16
CA SER A 350 14.65 -23.78 -1.35
C SER A 350 13.86 -23.17 -2.50
N HIS A 351 12.53 -23.12 -2.39
CA HIS A 351 11.63 -22.63 -3.44
C HIS A 351 10.63 -21.59 -2.90
N ILE A 352 10.16 -20.72 -3.79
CA ILE A 352 9.17 -19.68 -3.52
C ILE A 352 8.22 -19.49 -4.71
N LYS A 353 6.93 -19.33 -4.42
CA LYS A 353 5.96 -18.81 -5.40
C LYS A 353 6.17 -17.31 -5.56
N ARG A 354 6.57 -16.74 -6.68
CA ARG A 354 6.57 -15.27 -6.79
C ARG A 354 5.20 -14.75 -7.20
N THR A 355 4.73 -13.69 -6.53
CA THR A 355 3.64 -12.87 -7.05
C THR A 355 4.26 -11.71 -7.83
N HIS A 356 3.56 -11.20 -8.84
CA HIS A 356 3.93 -9.94 -9.49
C HIS A 356 2.69 -9.13 -9.85
N ARG A 357 2.92 -7.84 -10.14
CA ARG A 357 1.87 -6.83 -10.34
C ARG A 357 0.89 -7.19 -11.47
N TRP A 358 1.39 -7.81 -12.54
CA TRP A 358 0.62 -8.21 -13.73
C TRP A 358 -0.06 -9.59 -13.65
N ASN A 359 0.04 -10.33 -12.53
CA ASN A 359 -0.75 -11.56 -12.37
C ASN A 359 -2.25 -11.25 -12.47
N ARG A 360 -2.98 -12.02 -13.29
CA ARG A 360 -4.44 -11.94 -13.47
C ARG A 360 -5.19 -12.41 -12.21
N ALA A 361 -5.20 -11.56 -11.20
CA ALA A 361 -5.85 -11.80 -9.92
C ALA A 361 -6.50 -10.49 -9.44
N HIS A 362 -7.75 -10.57 -8.97
CA HIS A 362 -8.40 -9.40 -8.38
C HIS A 362 -7.77 -9.06 -7.02
N ARG A 363 -7.83 -7.79 -6.59
CA ARG A 363 -7.18 -7.33 -5.34
C ARG A 363 -7.73 -8.02 -4.08
N ASP A 364 -8.99 -8.45 -4.12
CA ASP A 364 -9.69 -9.18 -3.07
C ASP A 364 -9.57 -10.71 -3.19
N GLU A 365 -8.70 -11.22 -4.06
CA GLU A 365 -8.42 -12.65 -4.20
C GLU A 365 -7.11 -13.05 -3.49
N ASN A 366 -7.03 -14.33 -3.12
CA ASN A 366 -5.81 -14.90 -2.60
C ASN A 366 -4.94 -15.44 -3.75
N GLU A 367 -4.01 -14.61 -4.23
CA GLU A 367 -3.11 -14.96 -5.34
C GLU A 367 -2.26 -16.22 -5.13
N MET A 368 -2.04 -16.59 -3.86
CA MET A 368 -1.32 -17.82 -3.53
C MET A 368 -1.97 -19.06 -4.10
N ASP A 369 -3.30 -19.03 -4.24
CA ASP A 369 -4.09 -20.14 -4.75
C ASP A 369 -4.05 -20.19 -6.28
N LEU A 370 -3.63 -19.10 -6.94
CA LEU A 370 -3.57 -18.95 -8.40
C LEU A 370 -2.19 -19.32 -8.97
N ILE A 371 -1.12 -19.16 -8.17
CA ILE A 371 0.26 -19.43 -8.64
C ILE A 371 0.55 -20.94 -8.67
N LYS A 372 0.88 -21.42 -9.87
CA LYS A 372 1.17 -22.83 -10.17
C LYS A 372 2.66 -23.20 -10.14
N TYR A 373 3.55 -22.22 -10.24
CA TYR A 373 4.99 -22.42 -10.38
C TYR A 373 5.75 -21.86 -9.17
N ASP A 374 6.86 -22.52 -8.82
CA ASP A 374 7.76 -22.10 -7.76
C ASP A 374 9.16 -21.87 -8.34
N ASP A 375 9.76 -20.73 -8.04
CA ASP A 375 11.14 -20.41 -8.39
C ASP A 375 12.10 -20.93 -7.30
N ARG A 376 13.33 -21.28 -7.68
CA ARG A 376 14.39 -21.45 -6.68
C ARG A 376 14.65 -20.10 -5.99
N VAL A 377 14.81 -20.12 -4.67
CA VAL A 377 14.98 -18.89 -3.88
C VAL A 377 16.21 -18.09 -4.34
N ALA A 378 17.34 -18.75 -4.65
CA ALA A 378 18.53 -18.05 -5.14
C ALA A 378 18.29 -17.33 -6.47
N ASP A 379 17.60 -17.97 -7.41
CA ASP A 379 17.28 -17.39 -8.72
C ASP A 379 16.29 -16.22 -8.56
N ALA A 380 15.25 -16.39 -7.74
CA ALA A 380 14.31 -15.34 -7.38
C ALA A 380 14.98 -14.12 -6.72
N LEU A 381 16.03 -14.33 -5.92
CA LEU A 381 16.74 -13.25 -5.24
C LEU A 381 17.69 -12.50 -6.19
N PHE A 382 18.49 -13.21 -7.00
CA PHE A 382 19.66 -12.62 -7.64
C PHE A 382 19.69 -12.69 -9.18
N SER A 383 18.83 -13.46 -9.84
CA SER A 383 18.95 -13.64 -11.29
C SER A 383 18.16 -12.62 -12.10
N ALA A 384 18.88 -11.82 -12.88
CA ALA A 384 18.32 -10.92 -13.90
C ALA A 384 18.34 -11.54 -15.31
N GLU A 385 18.54 -12.86 -15.41
CA GLU A 385 18.51 -13.57 -16.68
C GLU A 385 17.08 -13.64 -17.24
N PRO A 386 16.86 -13.47 -18.55
CA PRO A 386 15.53 -13.44 -19.15
C PRO A 386 14.66 -14.66 -18.84
N GLU A 387 15.28 -15.85 -18.72
CA GLU A 387 14.60 -17.11 -18.45
C GLU A 387 14.03 -17.20 -17.03
N HIS A 388 14.69 -16.58 -16.04
CA HIS A 388 14.22 -16.54 -14.66
C HIS A 388 13.29 -15.37 -14.38
N MET A 389 13.43 -14.28 -15.15
CA MET A 389 12.51 -13.16 -15.06
C MET A 389 11.17 -13.47 -15.71
N GLY A 390 11.14 -14.28 -16.77
CA GLY A 390 9.94 -14.43 -17.58
C GLY A 390 9.53 -13.09 -18.18
N LEU A 391 8.22 -12.86 -18.34
CA LEU A 391 7.73 -11.58 -18.85
C LEU A 391 7.74 -10.46 -17.80
N TYR A 392 7.52 -10.76 -16.52
CA TYR A 392 7.21 -9.76 -15.48
C TYR A 392 7.99 -9.87 -14.16
N GLY A 393 8.79 -10.92 -13.99
CA GLY A 393 9.57 -11.14 -12.76
C GLY A 393 10.81 -10.25 -12.66
N LYS A 394 11.23 -9.93 -11.43
CA LYS A 394 12.50 -9.25 -11.15
C LYS A 394 13.24 -9.90 -9.98
N PRO A 395 14.56 -9.70 -9.87
CA PRO A 395 15.32 -10.11 -8.70
C PRO A 395 14.81 -9.44 -7.42
N MET A 396 14.68 -10.22 -6.35
CA MET A 396 14.08 -9.77 -5.08
C MET A 396 15.10 -9.51 -3.96
N ALA A 397 16.41 -9.55 -4.22
CA ALA A 397 17.45 -9.38 -3.18
C ALA A 397 17.29 -8.08 -2.36
N ARG A 398 16.81 -7.01 -2.99
CA ARG A 398 16.52 -5.72 -2.33
C ARG A 398 15.39 -5.83 -1.29
N ASN A 399 14.48 -6.79 -1.43
CA ASN A 399 13.40 -7.12 -0.49
C ASN A 399 13.76 -8.34 0.38
N ALA A 400 15.04 -8.57 0.66
CA ALA A 400 15.47 -9.73 1.45
C ALA A 400 16.60 -9.39 2.42
N GLU A 401 16.66 -10.16 3.50
CA GLU A 401 17.81 -10.21 4.40
C GLU A 401 18.35 -11.64 4.41
N ILE A 402 19.67 -11.78 4.36
CA ILE A 402 20.36 -13.07 4.23
C ILE A 402 21.50 -13.14 5.24
N TRP A 403 21.67 -14.30 5.87
CA TRP A 403 22.74 -14.57 6.82
C TRP A 403 23.33 -15.98 6.60
N THR A 404 24.55 -16.16 7.08
CA THR A 404 25.28 -17.44 7.02
C THR A 404 24.78 -18.44 8.06
N HIS A 405 25.16 -19.71 7.92
CA HIS A 405 24.91 -20.78 8.90
C HIS A 405 25.41 -20.47 10.32
N ASP A 406 26.42 -19.61 10.49
CA ASP A 406 26.94 -19.19 11.80
C ASP A 406 26.34 -17.87 12.29
N TYR A 407 25.22 -17.42 11.69
CA TYR A 407 24.49 -16.21 12.09
C TYR A 407 25.28 -14.91 11.89
N ARG A 408 25.97 -14.77 10.75
CA ARG A 408 26.58 -13.51 10.30
C ARG A 408 25.78 -12.88 9.18
N LEU A 409 25.61 -11.57 9.21
CA LEU A 409 24.85 -10.87 8.18
C LEU A 409 25.61 -10.93 6.85
N LEU A 410 24.96 -11.45 5.82
CA LEU A 410 25.48 -11.45 4.46
C LEU A 410 24.91 -10.27 3.66
N LEU A 411 23.59 -10.05 3.77
CA LEU A 411 22.87 -9.00 3.05
C LEU A 411 21.74 -8.43 3.90
N ASN A 412 21.67 -7.10 3.99
CA ASN A 412 20.48 -6.35 4.39
C ASN A 412 19.96 -5.57 3.18
N GLY A 413 19.20 -6.26 2.32
CA GLY A 413 18.75 -5.77 1.02
C GLY A 413 18.24 -4.33 1.05
N PRO A 414 17.27 -3.96 1.89
CA PRO A 414 16.70 -2.61 1.93
C PRO A 414 17.70 -1.47 2.19
N ARG A 415 18.89 -1.76 2.74
CA ARG A 415 19.87 -0.75 3.17
C ARG A 415 21.22 -0.86 2.49
N ASP A 416 21.57 -2.05 2.03
CA ASP A 416 22.86 -2.33 1.42
C ASP A 416 23.00 -1.66 0.05
N SER A 417 24.23 -1.47 -0.44
CA SER A 417 24.45 -0.94 -1.78
C SER A 417 24.22 -2.01 -2.85
N ARG A 418 24.12 -1.59 -4.13
CA ARG A 418 24.17 -2.52 -5.27
C ARG A 418 25.40 -3.45 -5.21
N GLN A 419 26.58 -2.90 -4.86
CA GLN A 419 27.80 -3.71 -4.72
C GLN A 419 27.65 -4.83 -3.68
N ARG A 420 27.02 -4.54 -2.53
CA ARG A 420 26.76 -5.54 -1.48
C ARG A 420 25.77 -6.62 -1.94
N ILE A 421 24.76 -6.28 -2.74
CA ILE A 421 23.88 -7.26 -3.39
C ILE A 421 24.70 -8.20 -4.30
N GLU A 422 25.57 -7.66 -5.15
CA GLU A 422 26.42 -8.46 -6.04
C GLU A 422 27.38 -9.37 -5.25
N GLU A 423 27.96 -8.88 -4.16
CA GLU A 423 28.81 -9.68 -3.25
C GLU A 423 28.04 -10.84 -2.61
N ALA A 424 26.81 -10.58 -2.13
CA ALA A 424 25.95 -11.61 -1.56
C ALA A 424 25.56 -12.68 -2.59
N GLY A 425 25.22 -12.26 -3.82
CA GLY A 425 24.93 -13.18 -4.92
C GLY A 425 26.13 -14.07 -5.26
N ARG A 426 27.34 -13.50 -5.32
CA ARG A 426 28.59 -14.29 -5.50
C ARG A 426 28.82 -15.27 -4.35
N ALA A 427 28.52 -14.88 -3.11
CA ALA A 427 28.67 -15.75 -1.95
C ALA A 427 27.72 -16.95 -2.00
N LEU A 428 26.45 -16.76 -2.38
CA LEU A 428 25.50 -17.87 -2.55
C LEU A 428 25.92 -18.80 -3.69
N ALA A 429 26.42 -18.25 -4.80
CA ALA A 429 26.88 -19.04 -5.95
C ALA A 429 28.10 -19.93 -5.66
N MET A 430 28.84 -19.70 -4.57
CA MET A 430 29.91 -20.60 -4.10
C MET A 430 29.39 -21.83 -3.34
N GLY A 431 28.10 -21.88 -3.02
CA GLY A 431 27.46 -22.95 -2.26
C GLY A 431 27.57 -22.76 -0.75
N GLY A 432 26.63 -23.33 0.00
CA GLY A 432 26.56 -23.21 1.45
C GLY A 432 25.15 -23.32 2.02
N HIS A 433 25.04 -23.10 3.32
CA HIS A 433 23.77 -23.08 4.06
C HIS A 433 23.51 -21.65 4.57
N PHE A 434 22.39 -21.07 4.15
CA PHE A 434 22.05 -19.67 4.38
C PHE A 434 20.65 -19.54 4.93
N GLY A 435 20.47 -18.65 5.89
CA GLY A 435 19.15 -18.25 6.34
C GLY A 435 18.71 -17.00 5.61
N TYR A 436 17.40 -16.87 5.38
CA TYR A 436 16.83 -15.72 4.71
C TYR A 436 15.45 -15.35 5.27
N ARG A 437 15.07 -14.09 5.09
CA ARG A 437 13.67 -13.68 5.09
C ARG A 437 13.40 -12.71 3.96
N PHE A 438 12.23 -12.85 3.33
CA PHE A 438 11.68 -11.80 2.50
C PHE A 438 11.11 -10.72 3.40
N LEU A 439 11.38 -9.46 3.06
CA LEU A 439 11.00 -8.29 3.82
C LEU A 439 10.25 -7.33 2.90
N PHE A 440 9.01 -7.03 3.26
CA PHE A 440 8.37 -5.81 2.81
C PHE A 440 8.65 -4.75 3.87
N PRO A 441 9.27 -3.61 3.52
CA PRO A 441 9.64 -2.60 4.51
C PRO A 441 8.46 -2.12 5.35
N PRO A 442 8.67 -1.82 6.64
CA PRO A 442 7.62 -1.34 7.54
C PRO A 442 7.09 0.04 7.11
N MET A 443 5.91 0.42 7.60
CA MET A 443 5.33 1.74 7.37
C MET A 443 6.23 2.84 7.91
N ARG A 444 6.18 4.02 7.28
CA ARG A 444 7.07 5.13 7.57
C ARG A 444 6.33 6.41 7.89
N VAL A 445 6.89 7.20 8.79
CA VAL A 445 6.51 8.60 9.01
C VAL A 445 7.75 9.46 8.78
N GLY A 446 7.83 10.05 7.58
CA GLY A 446 9.08 10.63 7.11
C GLY A 446 10.20 9.60 7.06
N SER A 447 11.36 9.90 7.64
CA SER A 447 12.50 8.99 7.68
C SER A 447 12.35 7.82 8.65
N TYR A 448 11.39 7.87 9.59
CA TYR A 448 11.25 6.91 10.68
C TYR A 448 10.45 5.69 10.24
N GLU A 449 10.95 4.49 10.55
CA GLU A 449 10.23 3.23 10.43
C GLU A 449 9.39 3.01 11.69
N VAL A 450 8.14 2.56 11.52
CA VAL A 450 7.21 2.39 12.65
C VAL A 450 6.83 0.93 12.82
N PHE A 451 7.04 0.43 14.05
CA PHE A 451 6.54 -0.86 14.50
C PHE A 451 5.58 -0.68 15.66
N TRP A 452 4.47 -1.38 15.59
CA TRP A 452 3.61 -1.63 16.73
C TRP A 452 4.09 -2.89 17.45
N GLN A 453 4.57 -2.72 18.68
CA GLN A 453 4.89 -3.81 19.59
C GLN A 453 3.60 -4.22 20.31
N ARG A 454 2.77 -5.07 19.71
CA ARG A 454 1.44 -5.47 20.24
C ARG A 454 1.57 -6.80 20.99
N PRO A 455 1.36 -6.85 22.32
CA PRO A 455 1.25 -8.11 23.04
C PRO A 455 0.12 -8.98 22.49
N LEU A 456 0.44 -10.20 22.08
CA LEU A 456 -0.53 -11.26 21.90
C LEU A 456 -0.87 -11.86 23.26
N VAL A 457 -2.15 -11.80 23.61
CA VAL A 457 -2.70 -12.40 24.83
C VAL A 457 -3.57 -13.57 24.43
N ALA A 458 -3.07 -14.78 24.62
CA ALA A 458 -3.79 -15.99 24.23
C ALA A 458 -3.52 -17.14 25.20
N PHE A 459 -4.50 -18.03 25.35
CA PHE A 459 -4.46 -19.12 26.33
C PHE A 459 -5.46 -20.22 25.95
N PHE A 460 -5.39 -21.36 26.62
CA PHE A 460 -6.46 -22.36 26.62
C PHE A 460 -7.34 -22.15 27.85
N ALA A 461 -8.62 -21.79 27.68
CA ALA A 461 -9.56 -21.67 28.81
C ALA A 461 -9.77 -23.03 29.51
N ARG A 462 -9.79 -24.10 28.70
CA ARG A 462 -9.71 -25.49 29.14
C ARG A 462 -8.76 -26.25 28.21
N GLN A 463 -8.08 -27.27 28.74
CA GLN A 463 -7.06 -28.02 27.99
C GLN A 463 -7.61 -28.75 26.74
N ASP A 464 -8.91 -29.04 26.72
CA ASP A 464 -9.66 -29.71 25.66
C ASP A 464 -10.28 -28.76 24.62
N GLN A 465 -10.08 -27.44 24.76
CA GLN A 465 -10.69 -26.43 23.89
C GLN A 465 -9.70 -25.84 22.88
N GLU A 466 -10.26 -25.09 21.92
CA GLU A 466 -9.48 -24.25 21.01
C GLU A 466 -8.82 -23.07 21.75
N PRO A 467 -7.68 -22.57 21.25
CA PRO A 467 -7.04 -21.36 21.76
C PRO A 467 -8.01 -20.18 21.81
N THR A 468 -7.97 -19.40 22.89
CA THR A 468 -8.73 -18.16 23.06
C THR A 468 -7.80 -16.96 22.98
N VAL A 469 -8.21 -15.91 22.27
CA VAL A 469 -7.49 -14.62 22.19
C VAL A 469 -8.25 -13.55 22.97
N LEU A 470 -7.54 -12.81 23.83
CA LEU A 470 -8.11 -11.67 24.57
C LEU A 470 -7.86 -10.37 23.81
N PHE A 471 -8.82 -9.94 22.98
CA PHE A 471 -8.67 -8.74 22.15
C PHE A 471 -8.64 -7.43 22.94
N ASP A 472 -9.33 -7.38 24.09
CA ASP A 472 -9.39 -6.20 24.97
C ASP A 472 -8.25 -6.22 26.02
N GLY A 473 -7.16 -6.93 25.73
CA GLY A 473 -5.96 -7.00 26.55
C GLY A 473 -4.98 -5.84 26.30
N PRO A 474 -3.78 -5.90 26.91
CA PRO A 474 -2.67 -4.96 26.68
C PRO A 474 -2.40 -4.71 25.19
N LEU A 475 -2.53 -3.47 24.74
CA LEU A 475 -2.33 -3.10 23.33
C LEU A 475 -0.87 -2.81 22.99
N GLY A 476 0.01 -2.65 23.96
CA GLY A 476 1.39 -2.26 23.75
C GLY A 476 1.54 -0.81 23.33
N TYR A 477 2.52 -0.56 22.48
CA TYR A 477 2.88 0.77 22.01
C TYR A 477 3.60 0.69 20.66
N LEU A 478 3.64 1.80 19.93
CA LEU A 478 4.38 1.93 18.69
C LEU A 478 5.69 2.66 18.94
N THR A 479 6.72 2.23 18.23
CA THR A 479 8.02 2.90 18.18
C THR A 479 8.28 3.34 16.76
N ALA A 480 8.52 4.64 16.59
CA ALA A 480 9.07 5.21 15.38
C ALA A 480 10.56 5.49 15.61
N SER A 481 11.44 4.85 14.85
CA SER A 481 12.90 5.04 14.94
C SER A 481 13.51 5.24 13.57
N ALA A 482 14.62 5.96 13.48
CA ALA A 482 15.40 5.90 12.24
C ALA A 482 15.90 4.46 12.03
N PRO A 483 16.08 4.02 10.78
CA PRO A 483 16.46 2.64 10.45
C PRO A 483 17.72 2.14 11.17
N GLU A 484 18.64 3.04 11.52
CA GLU A 484 19.90 2.76 12.21
C GLU A 484 19.77 2.57 13.74
N PHE A 485 18.64 2.91 14.37
CA PHE A 485 18.50 3.02 15.84
C PHE A 485 17.59 1.98 16.51
N TYR A 486 17.34 0.82 15.91
CA TYR A 486 16.42 -0.19 16.45
C TYR A 486 16.66 -0.57 17.93
N CYS A 487 17.87 -0.37 18.46
CA CYS A 487 18.23 -0.86 19.80
C CYS A 487 19.14 0.04 20.67
N ALA A 488 19.52 1.29 20.33
CA ALA A 488 20.68 1.91 21.00
C ALA A 488 20.51 3.24 21.75
N GLU A 489 19.61 4.18 21.40
CA GLU A 489 19.49 5.44 22.15
C GLU A 489 18.04 5.94 22.27
N ALA A 490 17.55 6.06 23.51
CA ALA A 490 16.18 6.49 23.84
C ALA A 490 15.81 7.90 23.31
N THR A 491 16.79 8.74 22.98
CA THR A 491 16.58 10.09 22.42
C THR A 491 16.20 10.06 20.93
N ALA A 492 16.52 8.97 20.23
CA ALA A 492 16.26 8.81 18.80
C ALA A 492 14.90 8.15 18.48
N VAL A 493 14.25 7.52 19.46
CA VAL A 493 12.96 6.82 19.28
C VAL A 493 11.79 7.71 19.69
N VAL A 494 10.72 7.71 18.89
CA VAL A 494 9.44 8.34 19.25
C VAL A 494 8.45 7.26 19.63
N GLU A 495 7.98 7.30 20.88
CA GLU A 495 6.96 6.38 21.41
C GLU A 495 5.55 6.95 21.16
N MET A 496 4.63 6.10 20.71
CA MET A 496 3.22 6.39 20.45
C MET A 496 2.35 5.28 21.04
N TRP A 497 1.09 5.56 21.38
CA TRP A 497 0.17 4.58 21.97
C TRP A 497 -1.05 4.35 21.06
N PRO A 498 -1.41 3.10 20.77
CA PRO A 498 -2.53 2.80 19.89
C PRO A 498 -3.87 3.24 20.50
N LYS A 499 -4.73 3.80 19.67
CA LYS A 499 -6.13 4.16 19.96
C LYS A 499 -7.02 3.47 18.94
N ILE A 500 -7.72 2.43 19.36
CA ILE A 500 -8.69 1.75 18.50
C ILE A 500 -9.93 2.63 18.41
N ASP A 501 -10.25 3.09 17.21
CA ASP A 501 -11.43 3.92 16.99
C ASP A 501 -12.73 3.12 17.26
N ASN A 502 -13.75 3.82 17.72
CA ASN A 502 -15.09 3.27 17.97
C ASN A 502 -16.17 4.28 17.54
N ARG A 503 -16.23 4.55 16.24
CA ARG A 503 -17.17 5.49 15.64
C ARG A 503 -18.44 4.76 15.20
N GLU A 504 -19.53 5.06 15.86
CA GLU A 504 -20.91 4.69 15.47
C GLU A 504 -21.35 5.63 14.33
N PRO A 505 -20.96 5.36 13.08
CA PRO A 505 -21.64 4.39 12.21
C PRO A 505 -20.69 3.40 11.48
N HIS A 506 -19.37 3.59 11.58
CA HIS A 506 -18.38 2.70 10.99
C HIS A 506 -18.41 1.30 11.63
N GLN A 507 -18.57 1.22 12.96
CA GLN A 507 -18.71 -0.06 13.64
C GLN A 507 -19.95 -0.83 13.18
N ALA A 508 -21.08 -0.14 13.08
CA ALA A 508 -22.32 -0.73 12.58
C ALA A 508 -22.17 -1.24 11.14
N ALA A 509 -21.44 -0.53 10.27
CA ALA A 509 -21.18 -1.00 8.91
C ALA A 509 -20.51 -2.38 8.88
N ILE A 510 -19.51 -2.60 9.74
CA ILE A 510 -18.75 -3.85 9.80
C ILE A 510 -19.57 -4.96 10.46
N ASP A 511 -20.15 -4.68 11.63
CA ASP A 511 -20.84 -5.68 12.44
C ASP A 511 -22.12 -6.20 11.74
N LEU A 512 -22.78 -5.37 10.93
CA LEU A 512 -24.07 -5.71 10.31
C LEU A 512 -23.92 -6.42 8.95
N PHE A 513 -22.81 -6.19 8.22
CA PHE A 513 -22.67 -6.56 6.82
C PHE A 513 -21.33 -7.26 6.49
N GLU A 514 -20.91 -8.20 7.34
CA GLU A 514 -19.69 -8.98 7.11
C GLU A 514 -19.85 -9.97 5.94
N HIS A 515 -20.92 -10.77 5.97
CA HIS A 515 -21.22 -11.81 4.98
C HIS A 515 -22.69 -11.71 4.56
N GLU A 516 -22.92 -11.31 3.31
CA GLU A 516 -24.26 -11.25 2.72
C GLU A 516 -24.38 -12.32 1.62
N PRO A 517 -25.44 -13.16 1.64
CA PRO A 517 -25.65 -14.17 0.60
C PRO A 517 -25.71 -13.56 -0.80
N GLY A 518 -24.98 -14.13 -1.75
CA GLY A 518 -24.97 -13.70 -3.15
C GLY A 518 -24.11 -12.46 -3.45
N LEU A 519 -23.45 -11.87 -2.44
CA LEU A 519 -22.54 -10.75 -2.60
C LEU A 519 -21.11 -11.14 -2.22
N ARG A 520 -20.13 -10.40 -2.76
CA ARG A 520 -18.75 -10.47 -2.28
C ARG A 520 -18.70 -10.04 -0.82
N ARG A 521 -17.74 -10.61 -0.07
CA ARG A 521 -17.53 -10.27 1.35
C ARG A 521 -17.30 -8.76 1.49
N TYR A 522 -17.94 -8.14 2.49
CA TYR A 522 -17.86 -6.70 2.77
C TYR A 522 -18.38 -5.73 1.69
N THR A 523 -19.11 -6.17 0.66
CA THR A 523 -19.62 -5.23 -0.37
C THR A 523 -20.41 -4.06 0.23
N THR A 524 -21.43 -4.32 1.05
CA THR A 524 -22.22 -3.26 1.68
C THR A 524 -21.39 -2.49 2.70
N THR A 525 -20.53 -3.17 3.47
CA THR A 525 -19.57 -2.54 4.40
C THR A 525 -18.70 -1.49 3.70
N PHE A 526 -18.16 -1.82 2.52
CA PHE A 526 -17.30 -0.91 1.74
C PHE A 526 -18.08 0.24 1.11
N ASN A 527 -19.31 0.00 0.63
CA ASN A 527 -20.18 1.07 0.16
C ASN A 527 -20.47 2.10 1.26
N ILE A 528 -20.79 1.63 2.47
CA ILE A 528 -21.00 2.49 3.64
C ILE A 528 -19.71 3.23 4.01
N ARG A 529 -18.57 2.52 4.03
CA ARG A 529 -17.26 3.12 4.33
C ARG A 529 -16.91 4.25 3.35
N LYS A 530 -17.16 4.06 2.06
CA LYS A 530 -16.93 5.09 1.03
C LYS A 530 -17.73 6.36 1.30
N LEU A 531 -19.01 6.25 1.65
CA LEU A 531 -19.83 7.42 2.01
C LEU A 531 -19.31 8.13 3.27
N LEU A 532 -18.97 7.37 4.31
CA LEU A 532 -18.52 7.94 5.58
C LEU A 532 -17.13 8.61 5.46
N GLU A 533 -16.17 7.94 4.83
CA GLU A 533 -14.84 8.52 4.62
C GLU A 533 -14.87 9.68 3.64
N ALA A 534 -15.68 9.66 2.59
CA ALA A 534 -15.83 10.79 1.69
C ALA A 534 -16.41 12.02 2.42
N TYR A 535 -17.40 11.81 3.29
CA TYR A 535 -17.92 12.87 4.15
C TYR A 535 -16.83 13.47 5.05
N ASP A 536 -16.02 12.62 5.70
CA ASP A 536 -14.91 13.08 6.55
C ASP A 536 -13.82 13.82 5.76
N LEU A 537 -13.45 13.33 4.57
CA LEU A 537 -12.43 13.92 3.70
C LEU A 537 -12.87 15.24 3.05
N LEU A 538 -14.18 15.45 2.89
CA LEU A 538 -14.78 16.67 2.37
C LEU A 538 -15.25 17.61 3.48
N ASP A 539 -14.46 17.69 4.56
CA ASP A 539 -14.64 18.58 5.71
C ASP A 539 -15.98 18.40 6.46
N GLY A 540 -16.55 17.20 6.46
CA GLY A 540 -17.84 16.92 7.10
C GLY A 540 -19.02 17.64 6.43
N ARG A 541 -18.90 17.97 5.14
CA ARG A 541 -20.01 18.55 4.36
C ARG A 541 -20.88 17.44 3.80
N PRO A 542 -22.22 17.55 3.89
CA PRO A 542 -23.11 16.56 3.28
C PRO A 542 -22.83 16.38 1.79
N LEU A 543 -22.72 15.13 1.36
CA LEU A 543 -22.45 14.74 -0.02
C LEU A 543 -23.67 15.03 -0.90
N THR A 544 -23.46 15.48 -2.14
CA THR A 544 -24.57 15.49 -3.12
C THR A 544 -25.02 14.04 -3.36
N ARG A 545 -26.31 13.84 -3.66
CA ARG A 545 -26.90 12.55 -3.98
C ARG A 545 -26.23 11.93 -5.20
N ALA A 546 -25.96 12.73 -6.23
CA ALA A 546 -25.21 12.28 -7.40
C ALA A 546 -23.80 11.74 -7.04
N TYR A 547 -23.04 12.48 -6.22
CA TYR A 547 -21.71 12.05 -5.79
C TYR A 547 -21.77 10.81 -4.89
N ALA A 548 -22.70 10.80 -3.93
CA ALA A 548 -22.95 9.65 -3.06
C ALA A 548 -23.32 8.40 -3.88
N ARG A 549 -24.12 8.55 -4.94
CA ARG A 549 -24.48 7.43 -5.83
C ARG A 549 -23.25 6.87 -6.56
N GLN A 550 -22.36 7.74 -7.05
CA GLN A 550 -21.15 7.28 -7.78
C GLN A 550 -20.08 6.68 -6.88
N LEU A 551 -20.14 6.91 -5.56
CA LEU A 551 -19.32 6.17 -4.59
C LEU A 551 -19.79 4.72 -4.42
N LEU A 552 -21.04 4.38 -4.72
CA LEU A 552 -21.57 3.03 -4.49
C LEU A 552 -21.18 2.05 -5.61
N THR A 553 -20.69 0.88 -5.21
CA THR A 553 -20.52 -0.28 -6.11
C THR A 553 -21.80 -1.10 -6.03
N VAL A 554 -22.78 -0.73 -6.86
CA VAL A 554 -24.12 -1.33 -6.98
C VAL A 554 -24.54 -1.32 -8.45
N PRO A 555 -25.50 -2.17 -8.88
CA PRO A 555 -25.98 -2.16 -10.27
C PRO A 555 -26.42 -0.76 -10.72
N LYS A 556 -26.19 -0.42 -11.99
CA LYS A 556 -26.39 0.93 -12.56
C LYS A 556 -27.79 1.48 -12.35
N GLU A 557 -28.78 0.63 -12.53
CA GLU A 557 -30.20 0.92 -12.39
C GLU A 557 -30.65 1.09 -10.93
N THR A 558 -29.84 0.65 -9.97
CA THR A 558 -30.14 0.86 -8.54
C THR A 558 -29.86 2.32 -8.19
N SER A 559 -30.87 3.05 -7.74
CA SER A 559 -30.73 4.41 -7.22
C SER A 559 -30.12 4.44 -5.81
N LEU A 560 -29.66 5.61 -5.37
CA LEU A 560 -29.14 5.81 -4.02
C LEU A 560 -30.23 5.54 -2.96
N GLU A 561 -31.45 5.99 -3.25
CA GLU A 561 -32.63 5.84 -2.41
C GLU A 561 -32.97 4.36 -2.22
N GLN A 562 -33.11 3.62 -3.33
CA GLN A 562 -33.37 2.18 -3.29
C GLN A 562 -32.29 1.43 -2.51
N TRP A 563 -31.02 1.81 -2.66
CA TRP A 563 -29.96 1.17 -1.90
C TRP A 563 -30.06 1.47 -0.40
N LEU A 564 -30.25 2.74 0.00
CA LEU A 564 -30.41 3.14 1.40
C LEU A 564 -31.62 2.46 2.06
N GLU A 565 -32.75 2.42 1.36
CA GLU A 565 -33.99 1.77 1.83
C GLU A 565 -33.83 0.26 2.00
N SER A 566 -32.94 -0.37 1.23
CA SER A 566 -32.66 -1.81 1.34
C SER A 566 -31.78 -2.20 2.54
N LEU A 567 -31.08 -1.25 3.19
CA LEU A 567 -30.13 -1.57 4.26
C LEU A 567 -30.74 -2.32 5.46
N PRO A 568 -31.94 -1.94 5.96
CA PRO A 568 -32.58 -2.66 7.07
C PRO A 568 -32.91 -4.11 6.76
N ASP A 569 -33.25 -4.43 5.51
CA ASP A 569 -33.68 -5.77 5.08
C ASP A 569 -32.50 -6.72 4.81
N ARG A 570 -31.28 -6.17 4.70
CA ARG A 570 -30.04 -6.93 4.46
C ARG A 570 -29.45 -7.56 5.72
N THR A 571 -30.02 -7.31 6.89
CA THR A 571 -29.50 -7.81 8.17
C THR A 571 -30.63 -8.16 9.12
N THR A 572 -30.37 -9.13 10.02
CA THR A 572 -31.36 -9.58 11.01
C THR A 572 -31.46 -8.63 12.22
N HIS A 573 -30.62 -7.59 12.29
CA HIS A 573 -30.58 -6.64 13.40
C HIS A 573 -31.62 -5.51 13.28
N ALA A 574 -32.85 -5.78 13.72
CA ALA A 574 -34.04 -4.93 13.57
C ALA A 574 -33.94 -3.46 14.07
N LYS A 575 -32.99 -3.09 14.92
CA LYS A 575 -32.86 -1.71 15.48
C LYS A 575 -31.59 -0.97 15.06
N ARG A 576 -30.47 -1.67 14.83
CA ARG A 576 -29.18 -1.03 14.49
C ARG A 576 -29.15 -0.59 13.02
N ALA A 577 -29.72 -1.39 12.12
CA ALA A 577 -29.69 -1.09 10.70
C ALA A 577 -30.48 0.17 10.31
N PRO A 578 -31.73 0.40 10.81
CA PRO A 578 -32.43 1.67 10.55
C PRO A 578 -31.70 2.90 11.08
N ARG A 579 -31.02 2.79 12.23
CA ARG A 579 -30.20 3.89 12.78
C ARG A 579 -28.99 4.20 11.90
N LEU A 580 -28.34 3.17 11.36
CA LEU A 580 -27.25 3.34 10.41
C LEU A 580 -27.73 4.01 9.13
N ALA A 581 -28.85 3.56 8.55
CA ALA A 581 -29.44 4.18 7.37
C ALA A 581 -29.76 5.68 7.60
N ALA A 582 -30.35 6.02 8.75
CA ALA A 582 -30.61 7.41 9.13
C ALA A 582 -29.31 8.23 9.26
N ALA A 583 -28.28 7.68 9.90
CA ALA A 583 -26.97 8.34 10.03
C ALA A 583 -26.29 8.58 8.67
N LEU A 584 -26.50 7.70 7.68
CA LEU A 584 -26.02 7.89 6.31
C LEU A 584 -26.83 8.98 5.59
N ALA A 585 -28.15 8.99 5.76
CA ALA A 585 -29.02 10.00 5.18
C ALA A 585 -28.66 11.42 5.68
N GLU A 586 -28.29 11.59 6.95
CA GLU A 586 -27.83 12.87 7.51
C GLU A 586 -26.52 13.39 6.87
N ARG A 587 -25.72 12.52 6.27
CA ARG A 587 -24.46 12.85 5.58
C ARG A 587 -24.64 13.10 4.09
N ILE A 588 -25.87 13.02 3.61
CA ILE A 588 -26.24 13.21 2.20
C ILE A 588 -27.20 14.40 2.13
N GLN A 589 -27.07 15.20 1.08
CA GLN A 589 -27.94 16.35 0.88
C GLN A 589 -29.38 15.89 0.60
N PRO A 590 -30.39 16.62 1.12
CA PRO A 590 -31.79 16.29 0.85
C PRO A 590 -32.12 16.48 -0.63
N VAL A 591 -31.52 17.48 -1.29
CA VAL A 591 -31.66 17.79 -2.71
C VAL A 591 -30.32 18.28 -3.24
N ASP A 592 -29.98 17.90 -4.46
CA ASP A 592 -28.74 18.37 -5.10
C ASP A 592 -28.87 19.82 -5.57
N PRO A 593 -27.82 20.64 -5.38
CA PRO A 593 -27.80 21.98 -5.92
C PRO A 593 -27.80 21.90 -7.45
N PRO A 594 -28.52 22.80 -8.15
CA PRO A 594 -28.45 22.85 -9.60
C PRO A 594 -27.01 23.13 -10.04
N LEU A 595 -26.56 22.47 -11.10
CA LEU A 595 -25.29 22.81 -11.72
C LEU A 595 -25.35 24.25 -12.23
N PRO A 596 -24.23 25.01 -12.16
CA PRO A 596 -24.17 26.33 -12.75
C PRO A 596 -24.57 26.28 -14.23
N SER A 597 -25.56 27.08 -14.64
CA SER A 597 -26.02 27.20 -16.02
C SER A 597 -25.27 28.33 -16.74
N ASP A 598 -25.03 28.16 -18.03
CA ASP A 598 -24.62 29.28 -18.89
C ASP A 598 -25.79 30.27 -19.04
N PRO A 599 -25.64 31.57 -18.68
CA PRO A 599 -26.70 32.56 -18.79
C PRO A 599 -27.27 32.72 -20.22
N HIS A 600 -26.51 32.31 -21.24
CA HIS A 600 -26.86 32.44 -22.65
C HIS A 600 -27.18 31.11 -23.33
N SER A 601 -27.19 29.99 -22.60
CA SER A 601 -27.43 28.66 -23.15
C SER A 601 -28.30 27.81 -22.22
N LYS A 602 -28.95 26.79 -22.79
CA LYS A 602 -29.63 25.75 -22.00
C LYS A 602 -28.66 24.71 -21.43
N LEU A 603 -27.37 24.83 -21.76
CA LEU A 603 -26.32 23.92 -21.31
C LEU A 603 -25.78 24.34 -19.94
N PRO A 604 -25.35 23.38 -19.10
CA PRO A 604 -24.49 23.66 -17.96
C PRO A 604 -23.24 24.44 -18.38
N HIS A 605 -22.79 25.35 -17.52
CA HIS A 605 -21.55 26.09 -17.73
C HIS A 605 -20.37 25.10 -17.76
N SER A 606 -19.56 25.19 -18.82
CA SER A 606 -18.36 24.37 -19.04
C SER A 606 -17.27 25.20 -19.71
N GLN A 607 -16.01 24.79 -19.57
CA GLN A 607 -14.87 25.46 -20.18
C GLN A 607 -14.62 24.99 -21.61
N THR A 608 -14.82 23.70 -21.88
CA THR A 608 -14.34 23.05 -23.11
C THR A 608 -15.39 22.29 -23.91
N PHE A 609 -16.53 21.91 -23.32
CA PHE A 609 -17.55 21.08 -24.00
C PHE A 609 -18.16 21.74 -25.24
N ALA A 610 -18.20 23.07 -25.30
CA ALA A 610 -18.63 23.79 -26.49
C ALA A 610 -17.79 23.47 -27.75
N VAL A 611 -16.58 22.91 -27.57
CA VAL A 611 -15.72 22.45 -28.65
C VAL A 611 -15.57 20.92 -28.64
N SER A 612 -15.43 20.30 -27.46
CA SER A 612 -15.12 18.86 -27.37
C SER A 612 -16.32 17.94 -27.62
N ALA A 613 -17.57 18.44 -27.53
CA ALA A 613 -18.78 17.67 -27.85
C ALA A 613 -19.13 17.64 -29.35
N HIS A 614 -18.21 18.04 -30.23
CA HIS A 614 -18.42 18.10 -31.68
C HIS A 614 -17.80 16.92 -32.43
N ARG A 615 -18.38 16.60 -33.59
CA ARG A 615 -17.86 15.55 -34.47
C ARG A 615 -16.42 15.78 -34.91
N SER A 616 -16.04 17.03 -35.16
CA SER A 616 -14.64 17.37 -35.52
C SER A 616 -13.64 17.05 -34.40
N PHE A 617 -14.07 17.02 -33.14
CA PHE A 617 -13.24 16.55 -32.03
C PHE A 617 -13.02 15.04 -32.12
N GLU A 618 -14.10 14.26 -32.24
CA GLU A 618 -14.06 12.80 -32.40
C GLU A 618 -13.18 12.36 -33.58
N GLU A 619 -13.33 12.98 -34.75
CA GLU A 619 -12.56 12.61 -35.94
C GLU A 619 -11.07 12.89 -35.81
N ARG A 620 -10.72 14.01 -35.17
CA ARG A 620 -9.32 14.34 -34.89
C ARG A 620 -8.73 13.37 -33.87
N TYR A 621 -9.48 13.07 -32.81
CA TYR A 621 -9.08 12.12 -31.79
C TYR A 621 -8.83 10.73 -32.38
N TRP A 622 -9.77 10.17 -33.15
CA TRP A 622 -9.59 8.89 -33.84
C TRP A 622 -8.32 8.84 -34.70
N LYS A 623 -8.11 9.87 -35.54
CA LYS A 623 -6.94 9.96 -36.43
C LYS A 623 -5.62 10.10 -35.67
N MET A 624 -5.64 10.72 -34.49
CA MET A 624 -4.45 10.79 -33.64
C MET A 624 -4.10 9.42 -33.08
N ILE A 625 -5.08 8.67 -32.54
CA ILE A 625 -4.84 7.30 -32.04
C ILE A 625 -4.33 6.42 -33.19
N GLU A 626 -5.01 6.44 -34.35
CA GLU A 626 -4.59 5.68 -35.53
C GLU A 626 -3.14 6.01 -35.92
N LYS A 627 -2.77 7.29 -35.93
CA LYS A 627 -1.41 7.71 -36.27
C LYS A 627 -0.38 7.25 -35.24
N LEU A 628 -0.71 7.23 -33.96
CA LEU A 628 0.23 6.82 -32.91
C LEU A 628 0.37 5.28 -32.83
N ALA A 629 -0.74 4.57 -32.98
CA ALA A 629 -0.82 3.12 -32.84
C ALA A 629 -0.45 2.35 -34.13
N ALA A 630 -0.89 2.83 -35.30
CA ALA A 630 -0.81 2.10 -36.58
C ALA A 630 0.19 2.68 -37.60
N SER A 631 1.04 3.64 -37.21
CA SER A 631 2.05 4.23 -38.11
C SER A 631 3.38 3.47 -38.10
N HIS A 632 4.49 4.17 -38.40
CA HIS A 632 5.82 3.59 -38.48
C HIS A 632 6.48 3.36 -37.12
N PHE A 633 5.87 3.82 -36.01
CA PHE A 633 6.34 3.56 -34.65
C PHE A 633 5.89 2.16 -34.20
N ILE A 634 6.80 1.19 -34.26
CA ILE A 634 6.54 -0.22 -33.97
C ILE A 634 7.11 -0.58 -32.59
N GLN A 635 8.40 -0.29 -32.34
CA GLN A 635 9.09 -0.68 -31.11
C GLN A 635 9.03 0.43 -30.06
N LYS A 636 7.93 0.45 -29.30
CA LYS A 636 7.55 1.55 -28.39
C LYS A 636 7.62 1.18 -26.91
N ASN A 637 8.11 0.00 -26.53
CA ASN A 637 8.40 -0.30 -25.13
C ASN A 637 9.75 0.29 -24.72
N ASN A 638 9.89 0.66 -23.44
CA ASN A 638 11.14 1.24 -22.94
C ASN A 638 12.36 0.33 -23.02
N ALA A 639 12.17 -0.99 -23.00
CA ALA A 639 13.26 -1.96 -23.01
C ALA A 639 13.68 -2.45 -24.40
N ASP A 640 12.94 -2.08 -25.45
CA ASP A 640 12.95 -2.74 -26.77
C ASP A 640 14.30 -2.98 -27.43
N LEU A 641 14.30 -4.00 -28.30
CA LEU A 641 15.40 -4.78 -28.87
C LEU A 641 16.05 -5.76 -27.89
N THR A 642 15.31 -6.79 -27.48
CA THR A 642 15.91 -7.92 -26.79
C THR A 642 16.71 -8.78 -27.77
N ARG A 643 18.00 -9.02 -27.48
CA ARG A 643 18.97 -9.73 -28.34
C ARG A 643 18.60 -11.18 -28.74
N SER A 644 17.44 -11.67 -28.34
CA SER A 644 16.95 -13.03 -28.58
C SER A 644 16.12 -13.21 -29.86
N SER A 645 15.67 -12.15 -30.55
CA SER A 645 14.84 -12.30 -31.75
C SER A 645 15.61 -12.07 -33.06
N PRO A 646 15.80 -13.10 -33.92
CA PRO A 646 16.50 -12.97 -35.20
C PRO A 646 15.78 -12.09 -36.24
N ASN A 647 14.54 -11.65 -35.96
CA ASN A 647 13.71 -10.84 -36.87
C ASN A 647 13.44 -9.42 -36.36
N ALA A 648 14.08 -8.97 -35.27
CA ALA A 648 13.86 -7.64 -34.73
C ALA A 648 14.46 -6.55 -35.64
N ARG A 649 13.65 -5.53 -35.97
CA ARG A 649 14.11 -4.30 -36.65
C ARG A 649 15.02 -3.52 -35.70
N ALA A 650 16.17 -3.04 -36.15
CA ALA A 650 17.30 -2.62 -35.29
C ALA A 650 17.19 -1.24 -34.59
N VAL A 651 15.98 -0.69 -34.39
CA VAL A 651 15.82 0.66 -33.79
C VAL A 651 14.60 0.71 -32.86
N ARG A 652 14.80 1.18 -31.62
CA ARG A 652 13.73 1.61 -30.69
C ARG A 652 13.09 2.89 -31.22
N ASP A 653 11.76 2.91 -31.34
CA ASP A 653 10.99 4.02 -31.93
C ASP A 653 10.53 5.06 -30.88
N LEU A 654 10.76 4.80 -29.60
CA LEU A 654 10.27 5.66 -28.51
C LEU A 654 10.88 7.08 -28.55
N GLU A 655 12.16 7.22 -28.89
CA GLU A 655 12.80 8.52 -29.05
C GLU A 655 12.16 9.30 -30.21
N ALA A 656 11.94 8.66 -31.36
CA ALA A 656 11.30 9.27 -32.52
C ALA A 656 9.84 9.67 -32.26
N LEU A 657 9.11 8.85 -31.50
CA LEU A 657 7.77 9.18 -31.03
C LEU A 657 7.79 10.42 -30.13
N GLY A 658 8.77 10.51 -29.22
CA GLY A 658 8.93 11.70 -28.39
C GLY A 658 9.25 12.97 -29.19
N ASP A 659 10.10 12.88 -30.22
CA ASP A 659 10.42 14.02 -31.10
C ASP A 659 9.19 14.46 -31.91
N TYR A 660 8.34 13.50 -32.31
CA TYR A 660 7.06 13.77 -32.95
C TYR A 660 6.13 14.57 -32.02
N LEU A 661 5.99 14.15 -30.75
CA LEU A 661 5.17 14.86 -29.77
C LEU A 661 5.69 16.28 -29.52
N HIS A 662 7.02 16.44 -29.39
CA HIS A 662 7.64 17.75 -29.21
C HIS A 662 7.33 18.70 -30.38
N SER A 663 7.52 18.21 -31.62
CA SER A 663 7.22 18.96 -32.84
C SER A 663 5.73 19.34 -32.92
N TYR A 664 4.84 18.40 -32.59
CA TYR A 664 3.40 18.64 -32.59
C TYR A 664 3.01 19.80 -31.65
N TYR A 665 3.51 19.79 -30.41
CA TYR A 665 3.18 20.85 -29.46
C TYR A 665 3.79 22.19 -29.83
N GLN A 666 4.99 22.21 -30.39
CA GLN A 666 5.62 23.45 -30.82
C GLN A 666 4.82 24.11 -31.96
N ASP A 667 4.40 23.34 -32.96
CA ASP A 667 3.52 23.81 -34.02
C ASP A 667 2.18 24.32 -33.48
N LEU A 668 1.62 23.62 -32.50
CA LEU A 668 0.34 23.99 -31.88
C LEU A 668 0.45 25.29 -31.07
N ILE A 669 1.52 25.45 -30.28
CA ILE A 669 1.82 26.66 -29.51
C ILE A 669 1.96 27.86 -30.46
N VAL A 670 2.66 27.70 -31.59
CA VAL A 670 2.78 28.75 -32.61
C VAL A 670 1.42 29.08 -33.22
N ARG A 671 0.64 28.07 -33.61
CA ARG A 671 -0.69 28.23 -34.21
C ARG A 671 -1.66 29.01 -33.32
N HIS A 672 -1.53 28.89 -32.00
CA HIS A 672 -2.36 29.61 -31.02
C HIS A 672 -1.76 30.96 -30.58
N ASP A 673 -0.68 31.43 -31.20
CA ASP A 673 0.07 32.64 -30.85
C ASP A 673 0.63 32.65 -29.41
N MET A 674 1.02 31.48 -28.90
CA MET A 674 1.47 31.28 -27.52
C MET A 674 2.99 31.07 -27.38
N ALA A 675 3.77 31.20 -28.46
CA ALA A 675 5.21 30.91 -28.49
C ALA A 675 6.09 31.76 -27.53
N LYS A 676 5.55 32.85 -26.97
CA LYS A 676 6.24 33.68 -25.96
C LYS A 676 5.91 33.30 -24.52
N ALA A 677 4.95 32.42 -24.30
CA ALA A 677 4.34 32.17 -22.99
C ALA A 677 4.22 30.68 -22.64
N ALA A 678 3.80 29.86 -23.61
CA ALA A 678 3.76 28.40 -23.48
C ALA A 678 4.99 27.76 -24.13
N GLN A 679 5.37 26.58 -23.65
CA GLN A 679 6.55 25.87 -24.13
C GLN A 679 6.40 24.36 -23.91
N VAL A 680 7.15 23.58 -24.71
CA VAL A 680 7.35 22.15 -24.52
C VAL A 680 8.80 21.90 -24.09
N ALA A 681 9.02 20.94 -23.19
CA ALA A 681 10.31 20.67 -22.57
C ALA A 681 10.52 19.18 -22.26
N ASP A 682 11.78 18.75 -22.24
CA ASP A 682 12.18 17.42 -21.78
C ASP A 682 12.51 17.43 -20.28
N HIS A 683 11.92 16.49 -19.53
CA HIS A 683 12.39 16.10 -18.20
C HIS A 683 13.26 14.84 -18.33
N ARG A 684 14.58 15.02 -18.42
CA ARG A 684 15.54 13.94 -18.71
C ARG A 684 16.14 13.31 -17.45
N PHE A 685 16.25 11.98 -17.44
CA PHE A 685 16.79 11.23 -16.31
C PHE A 685 17.47 9.92 -16.75
N ARG A 686 18.15 9.26 -15.80
CA ARG A 686 18.80 7.96 -16.00
C ARG A 686 17.91 6.83 -15.49
N TRP A 687 17.95 5.70 -16.16
CA TRP A 687 17.37 4.46 -15.67
C TRP A 687 18.35 3.82 -14.68
N THR A 688 18.03 3.91 -13.39
CA THR A 688 18.86 3.33 -12.32
C THR A 688 18.23 2.03 -11.83
N THR A 689 19.03 0.95 -11.78
CA THR A 689 18.60 -0.39 -11.36
C THR A 689 19.66 -1.04 -10.46
N ASP A 690 19.21 -1.97 -9.62
CA ASP A 690 20.10 -2.76 -8.76
C ASP A 690 20.80 -3.91 -9.49
N PHE A 691 20.25 -4.30 -10.64
CA PHE A 691 20.75 -5.40 -11.46
C PHE A 691 20.97 -4.94 -12.89
N ASP A 692 21.87 -5.63 -13.59
CA ASP A 692 22.16 -5.35 -14.98
C ASP A 692 21.23 -6.14 -15.90
N PHE A 693 20.37 -5.43 -16.62
CA PHE A 693 19.49 -6.01 -17.63
C PHE A 693 20.16 -5.95 -19.00
N THR A 694 21.34 -6.59 -19.14
CA THR A 694 22.19 -6.49 -20.34
C THR A 694 21.53 -6.99 -21.63
N TRP A 695 20.44 -7.74 -21.50
CA TRP A 695 19.60 -8.20 -22.59
C TRP A 695 18.60 -7.14 -23.11
N SER A 696 18.34 -6.07 -22.36
CA SER A 696 17.53 -4.92 -22.77
C SER A 696 18.43 -3.86 -23.42
N GLU A 697 18.17 -3.53 -24.68
CA GLU A 697 18.92 -2.50 -25.38
C GLU A 697 18.63 -1.12 -24.80
N GLY A 698 17.37 -0.79 -24.53
CA GLY A 698 16.97 0.49 -23.91
C GLY A 698 17.74 0.76 -22.61
N TRP A 699 17.80 -0.23 -21.72
CA TRP A 699 18.60 -0.14 -20.49
C TRP A 699 20.11 0.01 -20.80
N SER A 700 20.66 -0.81 -21.70
CA SER A 700 22.09 -0.81 -22.04
C SER A 700 22.57 0.51 -22.67
N ARG A 701 21.77 1.11 -23.57
CA ARG A 701 22.03 2.43 -24.16
C ARG A 701 21.99 3.53 -23.11
N ASN A 702 21.08 3.44 -22.14
CA ASN A 702 21.01 4.37 -21.02
C ASN A 702 22.29 4.33 -20.17
N GLN A 703 22.79 3.13 -19.86
CA GLN A 703 24.01 2.97 -19.04
C GLN A 703 25.30 3.41 -19.76
N THR A 704 25.40 3.15 -21.06
CA THR A 704 26.61 3.47 -21.86
C THR A 704 26.66 4.93 -22.32
N GLY A 705 25.69 5.75 -21.95
CA GLY A 705 25.62 7.17 -22.33
C GLY A 705 25.11 7.41 -23.76
N GLY A 706 24.60 6.38 -24.43
CA GLY A 706 24.00 6.43 -25.76
C GLY A 706 22.55 6.93 -25.80
N GLY A 707 21.99 7.34 -24.65
CA GLY A 707 20.64 7.89 -24.50
C GLY A 707 20.31 8.25 -23.04
N ARG A 708 19.22 9.00 -22.84
CA ARG A 708 18.56 9.22 -21.54
C ARG A 708 17.06 9.03 -21.72
N GLU A 709 16.39 8.58 -20.66
CA GLU A 709 14.94 8.55 -20.66
C GLU A 709 14.41 9.98 -20.45
N ARG A 710 13.24 10.27 -21.00
CA ARG A 710 12.62 11.60 -20.88
C ARG A 710 11.11 11.51 -20.73
N ASN A 711 10.56 12.33 -19.82
CA ASN A 711 9.16 12.71 -19.94
C ASN A 711 9.08 13.98 -20.80
N ILE A 712 7.95 14.18 -21.49
CA ILE A 712 7.67 15.41 -22.24
C ILE A 712 6.67 16.24 -21.45
N ILE A 713 7.00 17.51 -21.20
CA ILE A 713 6.17 18.41 -20.40
C ILE A 713 5.81 19.64 -21.23
N VAL A 714 4.51 19.85 -21.46
CA VAL A 714 3.96 21.07 -22.06
C VAL A 714 3.49 21.97 -20.93
N ILE A 715 4.07 23.17 -20.84
CA ILE A 715 3.76 24.16 -19.81
C ILE A 715 2.84 25.22 -20.43
N ILE A 716 1.57 25.19 -20.04
CA ILE A 716 0.56 26.18 -20.45
C ILE A 716 0.33 27.14 -19.27
N PRO A 717 0.64 28.44 -19.42
CA PRO A 717 0.67 29.35 -18.28
C PRO A 717 -0.73 29.78 -17.83
N GLY A 718 -0.92 29.90 -16.51
CA GLY A 718 -2.01 30.64 -15.88
C GLY A 718 -1.53 31.97 -15.31
N HIS A 719 -2.41 32.65 -14.58
CA HIS A 719 -2.06 33.90 -13.88
C HIS A 719 -1.10 33.68 -12.71
N ASP A 720 -1.28 32.61 -11.94
CA ASP A 720 -0.39 32.20 -10.85
C ASP A 720 0.60 31.13 -11.33
N ARG A 721 1.84 31.55 -11.56
CA ARG A 721 2.94 30.68 -11.99
C ARG A 721 3.51 29.81 -10.87
N ASN A 722 3.06 29.99 -9.62
CA ASN A 722 3.55 29.22 -8.46
C ASN A 722 2.74 27.94 -8.20
N SER A 723 1.70 27.68 -9.00
CA SER A 723 0.89 26.49 -8.85
C SER A 723 0.46 25.92 -10.19
N ALA A 724 0.37 24.60 -10.25
CA ALA A 724 0.04 23.87 -11.48
C ALA A 724 -0.93 22.72 -11.25
N VAL A 725 -1.71 22.40 -12.28
CA VAL A 725 -2.50 21.17 -12.38
C VAL A 725 -1.86 20.29 -13.46
N ILE A 726 -1.65 19.01 -13.15
CA ILE A 726 -1.08 18.05 -14.10
C ILE A 726 -2.21 17.27 -14.77
N MET A 727 -2.12 17.11 -16.09
CA MET A 727 -2.80 16.05 -16.84
C MET A 727 -1.71 15.18 -17.47
N ALA A 728 -1.74 13.87 -17.24
CA ALA A 728 -0.67 12.98 -17.68
C ALA A 728 -1.19 11.67 -18.27
N ASP A 729 -0.36 11.04 -19.08
CA ASP A 729 -0.44 9.68 -19.61
C ASP A 729 0.97 9.06 -19.60
N HIS A 730 1.10 7.83 -20.12
CA HIS A 730 2.38 7.32 -20.60
C HIS A 730 2.31 7.07 -22.11
N TYR A 731 3.43 7.25 -22.81
CA TYR A 731 3.48 7.15 -24.28
C TYR A 731 4.26 5.92 -24.79
N ASP A 732 4.84 5.13 -23.89
CA ASP A 732 5.35 3.78 -24.17
C ASP A 732 4.25 2.71 -24.13
N THR A 733 4.53 1.52 -24.65
CA THR A 733 3.55 0.42 -24.73
C THR A 733 4.06 -0.90 -24.12
N ALA A 734 3.15 -1.72 -23.62
CA ALA A 734 3.44 -3.03 -23.04
C ALA A 734 4.08 -4.02 -24.02
N TYR A 735 4.69 -5.07 -23.46
CA TYR A 735 4.93 -6.31 -24.21
C TYR A 735 3.66 -7.14 -24.38
N MET A 736 3.53 -7.78 -25.54
CA MET A 736 2.43 -8.70 -25.84
C MET A 736 2.62 -10.07 -25.17
N GLU A 737 1.75 -10.38 -24.21
CA GLU A 737 1.71 -11.63 -23.47
C GLU A 737 1.44 -12.83 -24.40
N ASP A 738 0.55 -12.70 -25.38
CA ASP A 738 0.19 -13.78 -26.31
C ASP A 738 1.31 -14.16 -27.29
N ILE A 739 2.25 -13.24 -27.53
CA ILE A 739 3.47 -13.50 -28.31
C ILE A 739 4.59 -14.08 -27.44
N TYR A 740 4.63 -13.73 -26.15
CA TYR A 740 5.66 -14.20 -25.23
C TYR A 740 5.33 -15.59 -24.65
N GLU A 741 4.14 -15.74 -24.06
CA GLU A 741 3.77 -16.91 -23.27
C GLU A 741 3.46 -18.13 -24.13
N LYS A 742 4.18 -19.22 -23.88
CA LYS A 742 4.07 -20.45 -24.67
C LYS A 742 2.67 -21.08 -24.55
N GLU A 743 2.04 -20.98 -23.39
CA GLU A 743 0.69 -21.43 -23.12
C GLU A 743 -0.37 -20.71 -23.97
N GLN A 744 -0.05 -19.52 -24.49
CA GLN A 744 -0.91 -18.72 -25.36
C GLN A 744 -0.57 -18.86 -26.85
N GLY A 745 0.43 -19.68 -27.19
CA GLY A 745 0.91 -19.88 -28.56
C GLY A 745 2.14 -19.05 -28.93
N GLY A 746 2.71 -18.32 -27.96
CA GLY A 746 3.92 -17.53 -28.11
C GLY A 746 5.20 -18.36 -28.20
N ASP A 747 6.31 -17.66 -28.48
CA ASP A 747 7.65 -18.24 -28.66
C ASP A 747 8.73 -17.57 -27.78
N PHE A 748 8.30 -16.88 -26.71
CA PHE A 748 9.12 -16.05 -25.81
C PHE A 748 9.69 -14.78 -26.46
N THR A 749 9.17 -14.38 -27.63
CA THR A 749 9.50 -13.08 -28.21
C THR A 749 8.87 -11.96 -27.38
N ARG A 750 9.69 -10.97 -27.02
CA ARG A 750 9.22 -9.70 -26.45
C ARG A 750 8.98 -8.72 -27.60
N ALA A 751 7.71 -8.46 -27.88
CA ALA A 751 7.28 -7.54 -28.92
C ALA A 751 6.29 -6.53 -28.35
N ALA A 752 6.51 -5.24 -28.63
CA ALA A 752 5.66 -4.16 -28.15
C ALA A 752 4.26 -4.22 -28.78
N ALA A 753 3.23 -3.98 -27.96
CA ALA A 753 1.87 -3.82 -28.43
C ALA A 753 1.72 -2.55 -29.29
N ALA A 754 0.72 -2.52 -30.17
CA ALA A 754 0.44 -1.33 -30.96
C ALA A 754 -0.02 -0.17 -30.07
N GLY A 755 -0.66 -0.45 -28.93
CA GLY A 755 -0.92 0.51 -27.87
C GLY A 755 -2.12 1.40 -28.11
N ALA A 756 -3.10 0.97 -28.91
CA ALA A 756 -4.17 1.86 -29.35
C ALA A 756 -5.01 2.34 -28.16
N ASP A 757 -5.39 1.42 -27.28
CA ASP A 757 -6.03 1.73 -26.02
C ASP A 757 -5.00 2.02 -24.93
N ASP A 758 -3.91 1.23 -24.88
CA ASP A 758 -2.85 1.24 -23.85
C ASP A 758 -1.47 1.67 -24.41
N ASN A 759 -1.18 2.96 -24.55
CA ASN A 759 -1.97 4.08 -24.03
C ASN A 759 -2.05 5.28 -25.00
N HIS A 760 -1.97 5.04 -26.32
CA HIS A 760 -2.08 6.10 -27.33
C HIS A 760 -3.44 6.80 -27.33
N SER A 761 -4.47 6.16 -26.78
CA SER A 761 -5.76 6.80 -26.51
C SER A 761 -5.64 7.96 -25.52
N ALA A 762 -4.85 7.83 -24.45
CA ALA A 762 -4.56 8.90 -23.51
C ALA A 762 -3.53 9.90 -24.07
N THR A 763 -2.52 9.44 -24.82
CA THR A 763 -1.59 10.35 -25.51
C THR A 763 -2.32 11.31 -26.44
N ALA A 764 -3.23 10.78 -27.26
CA ALA A 764 -4.10 11.60 -28.10
C ALA A 764 -4.99 12.53 -27.27
N ALA A 765 -5.44 12.13 -26.08
CA ALA A 765 -6.24 12.96 -25.19
C ALA A 765 -5.48 14.22 -24.74
N LEU A 766 -4.20 14.09 -24.35
CA LEU A 766 -3.36 15.23 -23.98
C LEU A 766 -3.09 16.16 -25.17
N MET A 767 -2.87 15.59 -26.36
CA MET A 767 -2.71 16.38 -27.59
C MET A 767 -3.97 17.22 -27.87
N MET A 768 -5.15 16.61 -27.71
CA MET A 768 -6.44 17.31 -27.84
C MET A 768 -6.65 18.35 -26.73
N ALA A 769 -6.19 18.08 -25.51
CA ALA A 769 -6.26 19.00 -24.37
C ALA A 769 -5.50 20.30 -24.64
N ALA A 770 -4.28 20.21 -25.20
CA ALA A 770 -3.47 21.38 -25.52
C ALA A 770 -4.18 22.36 -26.45
N ASP A 771 -4.88 21.85 -27.47
CA ASP A 771 -5.61 22.65 -28.46
C ASP A 771 -6.79 23.43 -27.83
N LEU A 772 -7.30 22.94 -26.70
CA LEU A 772 -8.39 23.56 -25.93
C LEU A 772 -7.88 24.50 -24.83
N LEU A 773 -6.77 24.15 -24.18
CA LEU A 773 -6.23 24.88 -23.03
C LEU A 773 -5.39 26.10 -23.44
N LEU A 774 -4.68 26.05 -24.57
CA LEU A 774 -3.91 27.20 -25.08
C LEU A 774 -4.79 28.43 -25.34
N PRO A 775 -5.98 28.31 -26.00
CA PRO A 775 -6.93 29.42 -26.10
C PRO A 775 -7.40 29.99 -24.75
N LEU A 776 -7.65 29.14 -23.75
CA LEU A 776 -8.06 29.59 -22.42
C LEU A 776 -6.95 30.36 -21.71
N SER A 777 -5.70 29.90 -21.84
CA SER A 777 -4.50 30.59 -21.35
C SER A 777 -4.33 31.96 -22.02
N ARG A 778 -4.39 31.98 -23.36
CA ARG A 778 -4.31 33.22 -24.15
C ARG A 778 -5.38 34.23 -23.76
N ALA A 779 -6.60 33.76 -23.49
CA ALA A 779 -7.70 34.59 -23.03
C ALA A 779 -7.58 35.03 -21.56
N GLY A 780 -6.53 34.63 -20.85
CA GLY A 780 -6.34 34.94 -19.43
C GLY A 780 -7.41 34.30 -18.54
N LYS A 781 -7.93 33.13 -18.90
CA LYS A 781 -8.94 32.43 -18.09
C LYS A 781 -8.32 31.47 -17.06
N LEU A 782 -7.14 30.94 -17.34
CA LEU A 782 -6.47 30.02 -16.43
C LEU A 782 -5.87 30.77 -15.24
N LYS A 783 -6.27 30.37 -14.03
CA LYS A 783 -5.70 30.89 -12.79
C LYS A 783 -4.37 30.21 -12.47
N HIS A 784 -4.29 28.91 -12.69
CA HIS A 784 -3.13 28.07 -12.40
C HIS A 784 -2.47 27.59 -13.71
N ASP A 785 -1.17 27.31 -13.69
CA ASP A 785 -0.51 26.66 -14.81
C ASP A 785 -1.14 25.27 -15.06
N VAL A 786 -1.16 24.84 -16.32
CA VAL A 786 -1.47 23.46 -16.68
C VAL A 786 -0.23 22.81 -17.26
N TRP A 787 0.12 21.65 -16.73
CA TRP A 787 1.21 20.82 -17.25
C TRP A 787 0.61 19.58 -17.89
N LEU A 788 0.80 19.44 -19.20
CA LEU A 788 0.50 18.20 -19.92
C LEU A 788 1.78 17.37 -19.93
N VAL A 789 1.73 16.16 -19.37
CA VAL A 789 2.92 15.34 -19.14
C VAL A 789 2.77 13.98 -19.79
N HIS A 790 3.59 13.70 -20.80
CA HIS A 790 3.77 12.36 -21.32
C HIS A 790 4.89 11.66 -20.54
N LEU A 791 4.52 10.70 -19.71
CA LEU A 791 5.44 9.87 -18.92
C LEU A 791 6.01 8.76 -19.79
N THR A 792 7.24 8.33 -19.50
CA THR A 792 7.87 7.19 -20.19
C THR A 792 8.17 6.06 -19.22
N GLY A 793 8.09 4.83 -19.70
CA GLY A 793 8.49 3.64 -18.96
C GLY A 793 7.51 3.30 -17.85
N GLU A 794 6.21 3.54 -18.06
CA GLU A 794 5.17 2.95 -17.23
C GLU A 794 5.35 1.43 -17.22
N GLU A 795 5.58 0.89 -18.41
CA GLU A 795 5.45 -0.53 -18.67
C GLU A 795 6.63 -1.32 -18.14
N PHE A 796 6.38 -2.61 -17.89
CA PHE A 796 7.47 -3.52 -17.57
C PHE A 796 8.47 -3.59 -18.74
N PRO A 797 9.80 -3.61 -18.47
CA PRO A 797 10.49 -3.71 -17.17
C PRO A 797 10.84 -2.37 -16.51
N ALA A 798 10.49 -1.22 -17.10
CA ALA A 798 10.86 0.09 -16.56
C ALA A 798 10.06 0.46 -15.29
N ASP A 799 8.79 0.04 -15.24
CA ASP A 799 7.89 0.10 -14.08
C ASP A 799 7.76 1.52 -13.50
N CYS A 800 6.86 2.29 -14.12
CA CYS A 800 6.55 3.67 -13.80
C CYS A 800 7.77 4.60 -13.74
N LEU A 801 8.79 4.37 -14.57
CA LEU A 801 10.08 5.05 -14.50
C LEU A 801 9.95 6.59 -14.59
N GLY A 802 9.11 7.07 -15.49
CA GLY A 802 8.81 8.48 -15.71
C GLY A 802 8.06 9.10 -14.55
N ALA A 803 7.00 8.45 -14.04
CA ALA A 803 6.27 8.90 -12.86
C ALA A 803 7.18 8.91 -11.62
N ARG A 804 8.03 7.89 -11.45
CA ARG A 804 8.95 7.81 -10.31
C ARG A 804 9.91 8.98 -10.29
N ASN A 805 10.54 9.27 -11.43
CA ASN A 805 11.43 10.42 -11.52
C ASN A 805 10.69 11.74 -11.29
N LEU A 806 9.52 11.94 -11.91
CA LEU A 806 8.76 13.19 -11.74
C LEU A 806 8.30 13.37 -10.28
N ALA A 807 7.69 12.35 -9.69
CA ALA A 807 7.24 12.38 -8.29
C ALA A 807 8.40 12.62 -7.33
N GLN A 808 9.56 11.99 -7.56
CA GLN A 808 10.77 12.26 -6.80
C GLN A 808 11.16 13.74 -6.87
N ARG A 809 11.26 14.33 -8.06
CA ARG A 809 11.63 15.75 -8.22
C ARG A 809 10.62 16.72 -7.62
N LEU A 810 9.34 16.38 -7.65
CA LEU A 810 8.27 17.15 -7.02
C LEU A 810 8.37 17.14 -5.49
N VAL A 811 8.63 15.97 -4.89
CA VAL A 811 8.86 15.82 -3.46
C VAL A 811 10.16 16.53 -3.03
N GLU A 812 11.23 16.35 -3.80
CA GLU A 812 12.54 16.94 -3.50
C GLU A 812 12.58 18.46 -3.71
N ARG A 813 11.63 19.03 -4.44
CA ARG A 813 11.66 20.44 -4.89
C ARG A 813 12.91 20.73 -5.73
N THR A 814 13.14 19.89 -6.74
CA THR A 814 14.34 19.95 -7.60
C THR A 814 14.02 19.78 -9.09
N LEU A 815 12.73 19.90 -9.47
CA LEU A 815 12.30 19.74 -10.85
C LEU A 815 12.86 20.84 -11.76
N VAL A 816 13.74 20.44 -12.68
CA VAL A 816 14.27 21.28 -13.76
C VAL A 816 14.07 20.55 -15.08
N VAL A 817 13.58 21.27 -16.08
CA VAL A 817 13.31 20.75 -17.43
C VAL A 817 14.13 21.48 -18.49
N GLU A 818 14.32 20.88 -19.65
CA GLU A 818 15.07 21.45 -20.79
C GLU A 818 14.10 21.79 -21.92
N ALA A 819 13.86 23.08 -22.16
CA ALA A 819 12.99 23.56 -23.24
C ALA A 819 13.83 24.01 -24.44
N GLU A 820 13.41 23.59 -25.64
CA GLU A 820 14.11 23.96 -26.87
C GLU A 820 14.07 25.48 -27.11
N GLY A 821 15.22 26.07 -27.45
CA GLY A 821 15.35 27.52 -27.67
C GLY A 821 15.33 28.40 -26.41
N VAL A 822 14.91 27.86 -25.25
CA VAL A 822 14.88 28.59 -23.96
C VAL A 822 15.99 28.11 -23.02
N GLY A 823 16.34 26.82 -23.06
CA GLY A 823 17.30 26.21 -22.16
C GLY A 823 16.64 25.62 -20.91
N ARG A 824 17.32 25.68 -19.76
CA ARG A 824 16.84 25.09 -18.50
C ARG A 824 15.73 25.95 -17.88
N VAL A 825 14.61 25.33 -17.56
CA VAL A 825 13.49 25.96 -16.82
C VAL A 825 13.33 25.29 -15.47
N ASP A 826 13.41 26.11 -14.42
CA ASP A 826 13.31 25.67 -13.03
C ASP A 826 11.84 25.73 -12.57
N LEU A 827 11.30 24.56 -12.22
CA LEU A 827 9.93 24.37 -11.74
C LEU A 827 9.90 23.95 -10.26
N SER A 828 11.04 23.95 -9.58
CA SER A 828 11.20 23.46 -8.19
C SER A 828 10.28 24.13 -7.17
N SER A 829 9.96 25.41 -7.39
CA SER A 829 9.11 26.21 -6.51
C SER A 829 7.61 26.01 -6.75
N VAL A 830 7.22 25.44 -7.90
CA VAL A 830 5.82 25.29 -8.28
C VAL A 830 5.14 24.21 -7.43
N ARG A 831 3.97 24.53 -6.87
CA ARG A 831 3.13 23.59 -6.15
C ARG A 831 2.13 22.93 -7.11
N VAL A 832 2.21 21.62 -7.26
CA VAL A 832 1.18 20.83 -7.93
C VAL A 832 -0.03 20.74 -7.01
N LEU A 833 -1.16 21.27 -7.48
CA LEU A 833 -2.46 21.19 -6.78
C LEU A 833 -3.02 19.77 -6.84
N GLY A 834 -2.81 19.12 -7.98
CA GLY A 834 -3.25 17.76 -8.24
C GLY A 834 -2.82 17.27 -9.62
N ALA A 835 -2.88 15.95 -9.80
CA ALA A 835 -2.64 15.28 -11.08
C ALA A 835 -3.86 14.45 -11.50
N TYR A 836 -4.21 14.53 -12.78
CA TYR A 836 -5.16 13.63 -13.42
C TYR A 836 -4.38 12.74 -14.39
N ILE A 837 -4.25 11.46 -14.07
CA ILE A 837 -3.56 10.47 -14.91
C ILE A 837 -4.60 9.75 -15.75
N LEU A 838 -4.34 9.60 -17.05
CA LEU A 838 -5.19 8.90 -17.99
C LEU A 838 -4.49 7.62 -18.43
N ASP A 839 -5.21 6.51 -18.37
CA ASP A 839 -4.72 5.17 -18.66
C ASP A 839 -5.89 4.34 -19.19
N MET A 840 -5.73 3.64 -20.32
CA MET A 840 -6.78 2.85 -20.99
C MET A 840 -8.15 3.56 -20.99
N VAL A 841 -8.28 4.60 -21.82
CA VAL A 841 -9.47 5.48 -21.80
C VAL A 841 -10.42 5.26 -22.96
N ALA A 842 -10.26 4.18 -23.73
CA ALA A 842 -11.00 4.00 -24.96
C ALA A 842 -11.66 2.64 -25.18
N HIS A 843 -11.43 1.64 -24.32
CA HIS A 843 -12.17 0.38 -24.39
C HIS A 843 -13.43 0.40 -23.51
N ASN A 844 -14.59 0.41 -24.17
CA ASN A 844 -15.89 0.33 -23.51
C ASN A 844 -16.25 -1.12 -23.14
N ASN A 845 -16.15 -1.47 -21.86
CA ASN A 845 -16.37 -2.83 -21.36
C ASN A 845 -17.71 -3.43 -21.84
N ASP A 846 -17.69 -4.62 -22.44
CA ASP A 846 -18.89 -5.25 -22.99
C ASP A 846 -19.91 -5.72 -21.93
N HIS A 847 -19.44 -6.04 -20.72
CA HIS A 847 -20.29 -6.44 -19.60
C HIS A 847 -20.83 -5.25 -18.83
N ASP A 848 -20.11 -4.12 -18.81
CA ASP A 848 -20.48 -2.95 -18.01
C ASP A 848 -20.31 -1.62 -18.77
N ARG A 849 -20.94 -1.54 -19.95
CA ARG A 849 -20.80 -0.42 -20.90
C ARG A 849 -21.05 0.96 -20.30
N TYR A 850 -20.25 1.95 -20.71
CA TYR A 850 -20.36 3.36 -20.31
C TYR A 850 -20.03 3.62 -18.83
N VAL A 851 -19.24 2.74 -18.20
CA VAL A 851 -18.62 3.00 -16.90
C VAL A 851 -17.15 3.30 -17.08
N PHE A 852 -16.70 4.32 -16.38
CA PHE A 852 -15.29 4.60 -16.19
C PHE A 852 -15.01 4.85 -14.71
N GLN A 853 -13.75 4.79 -14.34
CA GLN A 853 -13.26 4.97 -12.99
C GLN A 853 -12.74 6.39 -12.80
N ILE A 854 -13.17 7.01 -11.72
CA ILE A 854 -12.55 8.15 -11.06
C ILE A 854 -11.84 7.57 -9.83
N ALA A 855 -10.68 6.94 -10.04
CA ALA A 855 -9.97 6.28 -8.96
C ALA A 855 -9.11 7.31 -8.21
N THR A 856 -9.41 7.52 -6.92
CA THR A 856 -8.80 8.60 -6.12
C THR A 856 -7.63 8.10 -5.30
N GLY A 857 -6.55 8.88 -5.29
CA GLY A 857 -5.45 8.73 -4.36
C GLY A 857 -5.86 9.03 -2.91
N GLU A 858 -4.89 9.02 -2.01
CA GLU A 858 -5.14 9.21 -0.57
C GLU A 858 -5.27 10.69 -0.16
N GLY A 859 -6.19 10.96 0.76
CA GLY A 859 -6.30 12.24 1.48
C GLY A 859 -7.32 13.24 0.92
N PRO A 860 -7.52 14.37 1.63
CA PRO A 860 -8.59 15.33 1.33
C PRO A 860 -8.48 16.00 -0.03
N ASP A 861 -7.26 16.35 -0.46
CA ASP A 861 -7.05 17.00 -1.76
C ASP A 861 -7.38 16.05 -2.93
N ALA A 862 -7.04 14.77 -2.82
CA ALA A 862 -7.41 13.77 -3.83
C ALA A 862 -8.93 13.55 -3.89
N ALA A 863 -9.61 13.52 -2.74
CA ALA A 863 -11.06 13.46 -2.67
C ALA A 863 -11.74 14.68 -3.33
N ARG A 864 -11.17 15.88 -3.14
CA ARG A 864 -11.62 17.10 -3.83
C ARG A 864 -11.40 17.02 -5.34
N LEU A 865 -10.24 16.55 -5.81
CA LEU A 865 -10.01 16.32 -7.25
C LEU A 865 -11.05 15.36 -7.85
N ALA A 866 -11.39 14.29 -7.14
CA ALA A 866 -12.41 13.33 -7.56
C ALA A 866 -13.81 13.96 -7.59
N GLN A 867 -14.13 14.87 -6.66
CA GLN A 867 -15.36 15.67 -6.72
C GLN A 867 -15.40 16.59 -7.94
N ARG A 868 -14.28 17.22 -8.32
CA ARG A 868 -14.20 18.05 -9.54
C ARG A 868 -14.42 17.20 -10.80
N ALA A 869 -13.81 16.01 -10.85
CA ALA A 869 -14.03 15.04 -11.93
C ALA A 869 -15.48 14.59 -12.05
N HIS A 870 -16.13 14.29 -10.92
CA HIS A 870 -17.53 13.92 -10.89
C HIS A 870 -18.43 15.05 -11.41
N LEU A 871 -18.19 16.30 -10.98
CA LEU A 871 -18.97 17.46 -11.45
C LEU A 871 -18.84 17.66 -12.98
N ALA A 872 -17.64 17.45 -13.55
CA ALA A 872 -17.48 17.50 -15.01
C ALA A 872 -18.28 16.40 -15.71
N ASN A 873 -18.32 15.18 -15.16
CA ASN A 873 -19.15 14.09 -15.68
C ASN A 873 -20.65 14.41 -15.58
N GLU A 874 -21.11 15.01 -14.48
CA GLU A 874 -22.51 15.44 -14.36
C GLU A 874 -22.89 16.49 -15.40
N ARG A 875 -22.03 17.49 -15.64
CA ARG A 875 -22.24 18.51 -16.67
C ARG A 875 -22.35 17.87 -18.06
N TRP A 876 -21.50 16.88 -18.36
CA TRP A 876 -21.57 16.12 -19.61
C TRP A 876 -22.93 15.43 -19.74
N ASN A 877 -23.31 14.62 -18.73
CA ASN A 877 -24.55 13.85 -18.75
C ASN A 877 -25.80 14.73 -18.87
N GLN A 878 -25.84 15.91 -18.24
CA GLN A 878 -26.95 16.86 -18.38
C GLN A 878 -27.00 17.51 -19.77
N SER A 879 -25.88 17.57 -20.48
CA SER A 879 -25.78 18.14 -21.83
C SER A 879 -26.15 17.14 -22.92
N VAL A 880 -25.95 15.84 -22.69
CA VAL A 880 -26.21 14.75 -23.64
C VAL A 880 -27.60 14.83 -24.30
N PRO A 881 -28.72 14.98 -23.57
CA PRO A 881 -30.05 15.07 -24.20
C PRO A 881 -30.19 16.26 -25.16
N ILE A 882 -29.51 17.38 -24.87
CA ILE A 882 -29.54 18.59 -25.69
C ILE A 882 -28.73 18.38 -26.96
N TRP A 883 -27.51 17.84 -26.85
CA TRP A 883 -26.66 17.55 -28.00
C TRP A 883 -27.25 16.47 -28.90
N ASN A 884 -27.91 15.47 -28.33
CA ASN A 884 -28.56 14.41 -29.11
C ASN A 884 -29.89 14.88 -29.75
N ALA A 885 -30.44 16.05 -29.40
CA ALA A 885 -31.65 16.58 -30.07
C ALA A 885 -31.35 17.22 -31.45
N VAL A 886 -30.09 17.53 -31.75
CA VAL A 886 -29.68 18.17 -33.01
C VAL A 886 -29.87 17.23 -34.20
N PRO A 887 -30.20 17.74 -35.41
CA PRO A 887 -30.53 16.88 -36.55
C PRO A 887 -29.48 15.82 -36.89
N ALA A 888 -28.20 16.14 -36.74
CA ALA A 888 -27.10 15.23 -37.06
C ALA A 888 -26.99 14.00 -36.11
N ARG A 889 -27.55 14.08 -34.88
CA ARG A 889 -27.45 13.01 -33.87
C ARG A 889 -28.80 12.47 -33.38
N ARG A 890 -29.92 13.12 -33.73
CA ARG A 890 -31.27 12.77 -33.27
C ARG A 890 -31.65 11.30 -33.44
N GLU A 891 -31.25 10.71 -34.56
CA GLU A 891 -31.56 9.32 -34.91
C GLU A 891 -30.29 8.48 -35.05
N ALA A 892 -29.14 9.00 -34.58
CA ALA A 892 -27.90 8.27 -34.63
C ALA A 892 -27.96 7.09 -33.64
N PRO A 893 -27.60 5.86 -34.07
CA PRO A 893 -27.58 4.73 -33.16
C PRO A 893 -26.45 4.89 -32.12
N PRO A 894 -26.47 4.10 -31.03
CA PRO A 894 -25.29 3.93 -30.20
C PRO A 894 -24.12 3.39 -31.04
N TYR A 895 -22.91 3.82 -30.69
CA TYR A 895 -21.69 3.38 -31.33
C TYR A 895 -21.52 1.86 -31.33
N ARG A 896 -20.86 1.36 -32.38
CA ARG A 896 -20.34 -0.02 -32.45
C ARG A 896 -18.90 0.01 -32.94
N ARG A 897 -18.03 -0.78 -32.29
CA ARG A 897 -16.64 -0.95 -32.70
C ARG A 897 -16.55 -1.34 -34.18
N VAL A 898 -15.64 -0.70 -34.89
CA VAL A 898 -15.39 -1.00 -36.30
C VAL A 898 -14.27 -2.03 -36.40
N GLN A 899 -14.43 -3.02 -37.28
CA GLN A 899 -13.44 -4.10 -37.47
C GLN A 899 -12.21 -3.66 -38.30
N SER A 900 -12.30 -2.48 -38.90
CA SER A 900 -11.23 -1.85 -39.67
C SER A 900 -10.22 -1.17 -38.76
N LEU A 901 -8.96 -1.14 -39.20
CA LEU A 901 -7.89 -0.42 -38.49
C LEU A 901 -7.82 1.07 -38.84
N THR A 902 -8.47 1.49 -39.93
CA THR A 902 -8.32 2.85 -40.50
C THR A 902 -9.67 3.52 -40.83
N GLU A 903 -10.76 2.77 -40.83
CA GLU A 903 -12.08 3.33 -41.13
C GLU A 903 -12.57 4.19 -39.98
N LEU A 904 -12.84 5.46 -40.27
CA LEU A 904 -13.47 6.37 -39.33
C LEU A 904 -14.91 5.89 -39.03
N PRO A 905 -15.26 5.65 -37.76
CA PRO A 905 -16.60 5.19 -37.42
C PRO A 905 -17.69 6.21 -37.76
N ALA A 906 -18.92 5.77 -38.06
CA ALA A 906 -20.04 6.67 -38.30
C ALA A 906 -20.39 7.54 -37.07
N ILE A 907 -21.13 8.63 -37.28
CA ILE A 907 -21.65 9.47 -36.19
C ILE A 907 -22.61 8.64 -35.33
N ALA A 908 -22.41 8.64 -34.00
CA ALA A 908 -23.31 8.03 -33.03
C ALA A 908 -23.98 9.07 -32.11
N ALA A 909 -24.94 8.62 -31.29
CA ALA A 909 -25.44 9.43 -30.18
C ALA A 909 -24.36 9.58 -29.10
N HIS A 910 -24.25 10.77 -28.49
CA HIS A 910 -23.39 10.98 -27.33
C HIS A 910 -23.86 10.12 -26.16
N PRO A 911 -22.97 9.34 -25.52
CA PRO A 911 -23.34 8.52 -24.38
C PRO A 911 -23.34 9.35 -23.09
N ALA A 912 -24.28 9.05 -22.19
CA ALA A 912 -24.13 9.39 -20.78
C ALA A 912 -23.21 8.35 -20.13
N LEU A 913 -22.25 8.81 -19.32
CA LEU A 913 -21.24 7.96 -18.69
C LEU A 913 -21.43 7.93 -17.17
N ALA A 914 -21.22 6.77 -16.56
CA ALA A 914 -21.16 6.59 -15.12
C ALA A 914 -19.70 6.62 -14.65
N GLY A 915 -19.24 7.77 -14.13
CA GLY A 915 -17.93 7.92 -13.51
C GLY A 915 -17.94 7.44 -12.06
N GLU A 916 -17.59 6.17 -11.84
CA GLU A 916 -17.57 5.58 -10.50
C GLU A 916 -16.35 6.05 -9.70
N ILE A 917 -16.60 6.49 -8.46
CA ILE A 917 -15.56 6.99 -7.57
C ILE A 917 -15.03 5.84 -6.74
N ARG A 918 -13.77 5.47 -6.98
CA ARG A 918 -13.15 4.27 -6.38
C ARG A 918 -11.91 4.68 -5.56
N PRO A 919 -12.01 4.74 -4.22
CA PRO A 919 -10.86 5.03 -3.38
C PRO A 919 -9.76 3.98 -3.48
N SER A 920 -8.49 4.39 -3.33
CA SER A 920 -7.30 3.54 -3.48
C SER A 920 -7.34 2.23 -2.69
N TRP A 921 -7.97 2.21 -1.51
CA TRP A 921 -8.09 1.01 -0.66
C TRP A 921 -9.18 0.02 -1.12
N HIS A 922 -10.09 0.42 -2.01
CA HIS A 922 -11.20 -0.41 -2.46
C HIS A 922 -10.73 -1.45 -3.49
N TYR A 923 -11.22 -2.68 -3.40
CA TYR A 923 -10.76 -3.78 -4.26
C TYR A 923 -11.00 -3.54 -5.76
N ALA A 924 -12.05 -2.79 -6.11
CA ALA A 924 -12.38 -2.45 -7.49
C ALA A 924 -11.60 -1.24 -8.04
N SER A 925 -10.83 -0.53 -7.23
CA SER A 925 -10.01 0.60 -7.69
C SER A 925 -8.82 0.08 -8.49
N SER A 926 -8.65 0.60 -9.71
CA SER A 926 -7.48 0.38 -10.56
C SER A 926 -6.27 1.26 -10.23
N LEU A 927 -6.34 2.09 -9.18
CA LEU A 927 -5.17 2.83 -8.67
C LEU A 927 -4.18 1.87 -7.95
N TYR A 928 -3.55 1.01 -8.73
CA TYR A 928 -2.44 0.12 -8.42
C TYR A 928 -1.82 -0.34 -9.74
N ASN A 929 -0.51 -0.61 -9.78
CA ASN A 929 0.16 -1.04 -11.03
C ASN A 929 -0.03 -0.04 -12.19
N THR A 930 0.15 1.25 -11.90
CA THR A 930 0.02 2.36 -12.84
C THR A 930 0.79 3.55 -12.28
N ASP A 931 1.12 4.51 -13.13
CA ASP A 931 1.80 5.75 -12.76
C ASP A 931 1.06 6.50 -11.63
N ALA A 932 -0.27 6.49 -11.60
CA ALA A 932 -1.05 7.15 -10.56
C ALA A 932 -0.75 6.64 -9.13
N GLN A 933 -0.37 5.37 -8.98
CA GLN A 933 0.03 4.82 -7.68
C GLN A 933 1.27 5.55 -7.13
N ILE A 934 2.24 5.85 -8.00
CA ILE A 934 3.49 6.52 -7.64
C ILE A 934 3.22 7.92 -7.07
N PHE A 935 2.33 8.68 -7.71
CA PHE A 935 1.91 9.99 -7.21
C PHE A 935 1.19 9.88 -5.87
N SER A 936 0.23 8.95 -5.75
CA SER A 936 -0.54 8.74 -4.51
C SER A 936 0.35 8.35 -3.33
N ASP A 937 1.29 7.44 -3.52
CA ASP A 937 2.17 6.96 -2.46
C ASP A 937 3.15 8.05 -1.98
N ALA A 938 3.62 8.91 -2.90
CA ALA A 938 4.39 10.11 -2.58
C ALA A 938 3.54 11.20 -1.88
N GLY A 939 2.21 11.09 -1.91
CA GLY A 939 1.27 12.06 -1.36
C GLY A 939 0.96 13.25 -2.26
N ILE A 940 1.26 13.13 -3.56
CA ILE A 940 0.79 14.10 -4.56
C ILE A 940 -0.70 13.81 -4.81
N PRO A 941 -1.60 14.78 -4.61
CA PRO A 941 -3.02 14.57 -4.86
C PRO A 941 -3.25 14.09 -6.29
N VAL A 942 -3.92 12.97 -6.48
CA VAL A 942 -4.04 12.33 -7.79
C VAL A 942 -5.40 11.67 -7.97
N VAL A 943 -5.90 11.71 -9.20
CA VAL A 943 -7.03 10.91 -9.69
C VAL A 943 -6.61 10.20 -10.97
N LEU A 944 -6.91 8.92 -11.06
CA LEU A 944 -6.78 8.13 -12.27
C LEU A 944 -8.13 8.09 -12.99
N PHE A 945 -8.15 8.56 -14.23
CA PHE A 945 -9.21 8.33 -15.20
C PHE A 945 -8.86 7.09 -16.01
N MET A 946 -9.70 6.07 -15.90
CA MET A 946 -9.50 4.80 -16.59
C MET A 946 -10.84 4.18 -16.92
N GLU A 947 -10.91 3.35 -17.96
CA GLU A 947 -12.09 2.55 -18.21
C GLU A 947 -12.48 1.60 -17.06
N CYS A 948 -13.66 0.97 -17.17
CA CYS A 948 -14.05 -0.11 -16.27
C CYS A 948 -13.19 -1.37 -16.51
N TYR A 949 -12.02 -1.36 -15.86
CA TYR A 949 -10.96 -2.34 -16.03
C TYR A 949 -11.42 -3.77 -15.79
N ASP A 950 -11.14 -4.63 -16.77
CA ASP A 950 -11.31 -6.08 -16.70
C ASP A 950 -9.97 -6.74 -17.04
N ILE A 951 -9.28 -7.25 -16.02
CA ILE A 951 -7.96 -7.88 -16.15
C ILE A 951 -7.94 -9.11 -17.08
N ASN A 952 -9.12 -9.66 -17.41
CA ASN A 952 -9.24 -10.85 -18.25
C ASN A 952 -9.67 -10.53 -19.69
N ARG A 953 -9.88 -9.26 -20.05
CA ARG A 953 -10.30 -8.90 -21.41
C ARG A 953 -9.20 -9.18 -22.44
N LYS A 954 -9.62 -9.46 -23.67
CA LYS A 954 -8.72 -9.43 -24.84
C LYS A 954 -8.40 -7.98 -25.21
N GLY A 955 -7.25 -7.74 -25.80
CA GLY A 955 -6.79 -6.39 -26.13
C GLY A 955 -6.08 -5.67 -25.00
N TYR A 956 -5.70 -6.39 -23.93
CA TYR A 956 -4.87 -5.86 -22.85
C TYR A 956 -3.57 -6.64 -22.87
N HIS A 957 -2.45 -5.96 -23.11
CA HIS A 957 -1.12 -6.56 -23.29
C HIS A 957 -1.10 -7.71 -24.31
N ASP A 958 -1.84 -7.60 -25.42
CA ASP A 958 -1.88 -8.64 -26.45
C ASP A 958 -1.94 -8.05 -27.88
N THR A 959 -1.86 -8.92 -28.89
CA THR A 959 -1.91 -8.52 -30.31
C THR A 959 -3.19 -7.81 -30.75
N GLN A 960 -4.25 -7.82 -29.93
CA GLN A 960 -5.52 -7.19 -30.25
C GLN A 960 -5.59 -5.73 -29.84
N ASP A 961 -4.66 -5.20 -29.03
CA ASP A 961 -4.63 -3.79 -28.64
C ASP A 961 -4.36 -2.86 -29.84
N THR A 962 -5.41 -2.62 -30.60
CA THR A 962 -5.42 -1.97 -31.91
C THR A 962 -6.68 -1.11 -32.03
N MET A 963 -6.78 -0.34 -33.12
CA MET A 963 -7.95 0.49 -33.42
C MET A 963 -9.29 -0.28 -33.40
N ARG A 964 -9.27 -1.62 -33.54
CA ARG A 964 -10.49 -2.46 -33.45
C ARG A 964 -11.15 -2.45 -32.08
N ASN A 965 -10.39 -2.18 -31.02
CA ASN A 965 -10.88 -2.23 -29.64
C ASN A 965 -11.43 -0.89 -29.16
N ILE A 966 -11.14 0.20 -29.90
CA ILE A 966 -11.52 1.56 -29.56
C ILE A 966 -13.03 1.74 -29.73
N ASP A 967 -13.69 2.22 -28.69
CA ASP A 967 -15.06 2.76 -28.74
C ASP A 967 -15.00 4.28 -28.80
N LEU A 968 -15.16 4.85 -30.01
CA LEU A 968 -14.88 6.27 -30.26
C LEU A 968 -15.79 7.20 -29.44
N ASP A 969 -17.09 6.93 -29.36
CA ASP A 969 -18.01 7.84 -28.68
C ASP A 969 -17.88 7.74 -27.15
N TYR A 970 -17.61 6.54 -26.61
CA TYR A 970 -17.23 6.38 -25.21
C TYR A 970 -15.93 7.12 -24.90
N ALA A 971 -14.89 6.89 -25.71
CA ALA A 971 -13.57 7.47 -25.50
C ALA A 971 -13.58 9.00 -25.61
N ALA A 972 -14.26 9.55 -26.63
CA ALA A 972 -14.39 11.00 -26.81
C ALA A 972 -15.16 11.66 -25.66
N ALA A 973 -16.18 10.99 -25.10
CA ALA A 973 -16.91 11.45 -23.94
C ALA A 973 -16.03 11.45 -22.68
N LEU A 974 -15.33 10.34 -22.39
CA LEU A 974 -14.41 10.23 -21.25
C LEU A 974 -13.29 11.26 -21.32
N VAL A 975 -12.63 11.38 -22.47
CA VAL A 975 -11.57 12.36 -22.70
C VAL A 975 -12.09 13.80 -22.57
N SER A 976 -13.27 14.10 -23.09
CA SER A 976 -13.90 15.41 -22.90
C SER A 976 -14.08 15.74 -21.42
N ILE A 977 -14.59 14.79 -20.63
CA ILE A 977 -14.77 14.95 -19.19
C ILE A 977 -13.44 15.17 -18.49
N ALA A 978 -12.39 14.42 -18.83
CA ALA A 978 -11.06 14.58 -18.25
C ALA A 978 -10.46 15.96 -18.56
N ILE A 979 -10.54 16.42 -19.81
CA ILE A 979 -10.05 17.75 -20.22
C ILE A 979 -10.83 18.86 -19.51
N GLU A 980 -12.16 18.76 -19.46
CA GLU A 980 -13.01 19.71 -18.74
C GLU A 980 -12.67 19.77 -17.25
N THR A 981 -12.38 18.62 -16.64
CA THR A 981 -11.98 18.54 -15.24
C THR A 981 -10.70 19.34 -15.00
N VAL A 982 -9.67 19.12 -15.82
CA VAL A 982 -8.38 19.82 -15.70
C VAL A 982 -8.57 21.32 -15.94
N ALA A 983 -9.33 21.71 -16.96
CA ALA A 983 -9.64 23.11 -17.24
C ALA A 983 -10.39 23.77 -16.08
N ASP A 984 -11.39 23.10 -15.50
CA ASP A 984 -12.18 23.62 -14.39
C ASP A 984 -11.33 23.80 -13.11
N VAL A 985 -10.40 22.89 -12.81
CA VAL A 985 -9.47 23.06 -11.69
C VAL A 985 -8.43 24.15 -11.99
N ALA A 986 -7.94 24.26 -13.22
CA ALA A 986 -6.99 25.30 -13.59
C ALA A 986 -7.61 26.71 -13.55
N VAL A 987 -8.90 26.85 -13.84
CA VAL A 987 -9.64 28.11 -13.77
C VAL A 987 -10.05 28.45 -12.33
N ASN A 988 -10.62 27.49 -11.60
CA ASN A 988 -11.30 27.77 -10.33
C ASN A 988 -10.52 27.32 -9.07
N GLY A 989 -9.54 26.44 -9.22
CA GLY A 989 -8.87 25.75 -8.10
C GLY A 989 -9.67 24.55 -7.58
N LEU A 990 -9.26 24.08 -6.38
CA LEU A 990 -9.87 22.97 -5.64
C LEU A 990 -11.01 23.41 -4.73
#